data_AF-A0AAN6JM27-F1
#
_entry.id   AF-A0AAN6JM27-F1
#
_cell.length_a   1.000
_cell.length_b   1.000
_cell.length_c   1.000
_cell.angle_alpha   90.00
_cell.angle_beta   90.00
_cell.angle_gamma   90.00
#
_symmetry.space_group_name_H-M   'P 1'
#
loop_
_entity.id
_entity.type
_entity.pdbx_description
1 polymer ?
#
loop_
_entity_poly.entity_id
_entity_poly.type
_entity_poly.pdbx_seq_one_letter_code
_entity_poly.pdbx_strand_id
1 'polypeptide(L)'
;MSSTNSEIYDLLGIGFGPANLSLAISLIENAEAAKQLPRIHFLERQPHFAWHPTLLLPGASLQVSPLKDLATMRDPTSSFSFTNYLHQTNRLVSFINKENQVPSRREWSAYLAWAGRRMDDYVTYDQEVISIEPVQQADDSTPVGSYDSARLLKIRSRHGKTGEVVERFARNITIAVGGMASIPSQVAPIYPSNPWTEDSPVIHSSTFLPSLAKIDAMLKSRAEQRLKAAPTSSSSADGSHPLRLAVLGSGQSAAEMAMHLYNTYPQARVTMVFRASAIVPSDDSAFVNAAAFDPERTDSFWKASEQQRSEWRKEFRRTNYSVVRPNVLNEIHTIVYDQTIELPAPFPGAAGPTQGHMEIKANTNVISVERVAGPLGDEIELSLSDNKVTGKTGVERFDAIFLGTGFNRSPKQLAFLRPLAKFFPALDPQSTLQTAMSGTSTPERLSDGSDAGEGAGEGDDEEAAERMRERQRGIARDYRLVSYADAAFAGRRRPSASASTFSRRGSDDVDSPPSASSRSSSVGALSLVSSTSTLNNPNASAGAGGAGISSGATPNVYLMGCNEATHGLSDSLLSIVAWRAGEITQSLLQHASSSSSLSHSAASTSVSSPTGVLSGKGGDALPAVLEGDKEGVQPQPQPQPLLKQATLKANETLHKVTDQLQRLQSSVTVQRA
;
A
#
# COMPACT_ATOMS: atom_id res chain seq x y z
N MET A 1 -21.14 5.92 -38.11
CA MET A 1 -20.24 5.14 -37.23
C MET A 1 -19.09 6.05 -36.87
N SER A 2 -19.17 6.72 -35.72
CA SER A 2 -18.18 7.72 -35.29
C SER A 2 -16.94 7.00 -34.80
N SER A 3 -15.81 7.25 -35.45
CA SER A 3 -14.48 6.89 -34.97
C SER A 3 -14.16 7.66 -33.70
N THR A 4 -14.50 7.12 -32.53
CA THR A 4 -14.00 7.63 -31.25
C THR A 4 -12.50 7.40 -31.21
N ASN A 5 -11.74 8.47 -31.40
CA ASN A 5 -10.31 8.51 -31.16
C ASN A 5 -10.12 8.28 -29.64
N SER A 6 -10.04 7.02 -29.21
CA SER A 6 -10.00 6.69 -27.78
C SER A 6 -8.69 7.20 -27.22
N GLU A 7 -8.81 8.20 -26.37
CA GLU A 7 -7.73 8.90 -25.74
C GLU A 7 -6.84 7.95 -24.90
N ILE A 8 -5.54 7.85 -25.23
CA ILE A 8 -4.58 6.92 -24.60
C ILE A 8 -3.90 7.61 -23.41
N TYR A 9 -3.98 6.99 -22.23
CA TYR A 9 -3.30 7.45 -21.02
C TYR A 9 -1.85 6.95 -20.95
N ASP A 10 -0.95 7.78 -20.44
CA ASP A 10 0.41 7.37 -20.09
C ASP A 10 0.39 6.48 -18.84
N LEU A 11 -0.47 6.81 -17.89
CA LEU A 11 -0.74 6.02 -16.69
C LEU A 11 -2.22 6.00 -16.36
N LEU A 12 -2.78 4.81 -16.12
CA LEU A 12 -4.13 4.66 -15.54
C LEU A 12 -4.06 3.88 -14.22
N GLY A 13 -4.40 4.54 -13.11
CA GLY A 13 -4.41 3.91 -11.79
C GLY A 13 -5.74 3.27 -11.43
N ILE A 14 -5.68 2.08 -10.85
CA ILE A 14 -6.82 1.26 -10.45
C ILE A 14 -6.99 1.31 -8.93
N GLY A 15 -8.08 1.91 -8.47
CA GLY A 15 -8.32 2.31 -7.08
C GLY A 15 -7.74 3.70 -6.79
N PHE A 16 -8.43 4.49 -5.98
CA PHE A 16 -7.97 5.83 -5.57
C PHE A 16 -7.97 5.98 -4.05
N GLY A 17 -7.43 4.96 -3.37
CA GLY A 17 -7.05 5.04 -1.96
C GLY A 17 -5.72 5.78 -1.74
N PRO A 18 -5.20 5.80 -0.51
CA PRO A 18 -4.00 6.57 -0.14
C PRO A 18 -2.77 6.31 -1.01
N ALA A 19 -2.56 5.06 -1.44
CA ALA A 19 -1.44 4.66 -2.28
C ALA A 19 -1.43 5.39 -3.64
N ASN A 20 -2.51 5.28 -4.42
CA ASN A 20 -2.61 5.98 -5.70
C ASN A 20 -2.83 7.49 -5.56
N LEU A 21 -3.47 7.95 -4.47
CA LEU A 21 -3.55 9.38 -4.17
C LEU A 21 -2.16 9.99 -3.95
N SER A 22 -1.28 9.33 -3.19
CA SER A 22 0.10 9.78 -3.00
C SER A 22 0.92 9.72 -4.29
N LEU A 23 0.70 8.69 -5.13
CA LEU A 23 1.31 8.62 -6.46
C LEU A 23 0.87 9.80 -7.35
N ALA A 24 -0.41 10.13 -7.38
CA ALA A 24 -0.92 11.30 -8.11
C ALA A 24 -0.24 12.60 -7.62
N ILE A 25 -0.14 12.79 -6.29
CA ILE A 25 0.56 13.94 -5.69
C ILE A 25 2.02 13.98 -6.16
N SER A 26 2.73 12.86 -6.08
CA SER A 26 4.14 12.76 -6.49
C SER A 26 4.33 13.10 -7.97
N LEU A 27 3.44 12.63 -8.86
CA LEU A 27 3.50 12.90 -10.30
C LEU A 27 3.23 14.37 -10.62
N ILE A 28 2.26 15.01 -9.96
CA ILE A 28 1.86 16.39 -10.23
C ILE A 28 2.87 17.40 -9.66
N GLU A 29 3.44 17.14 -8.48
CA GLU A 29 4.46 18.00 -7.88
C GLU A 29 5.84 17.83 -8.55
N ASN A 30 6.05 16.76 -9.34
CA ASN A 30 7.29 16.54 -10.08
C ASN A 30 7.25 17.18 -11.48
N ALA A 31 8.12 18.17 -11.70
CA ALA A 31 8.16 18.94 -12.93
C ALA A 31 8.56 18.13 -14.19
N GLU A 32 9.35 17.06 -14.04
CA GLU A 32 9.69 16.17 -15.16
C GLU A 32 8.52 15.25 -15.50
N ALA A 33 7.84 14.71 -14.50
CA ALA A 33 6.65 13.88 -14.69
C ALA A 33 5.53 14.68 -15.36
N ALA A 34 5.31 15.92 -14.94
CA ALA A 34 4.36 16.83 -15.58
C ALA A 34 4.65 17.07 -17.08
N LYS A 35 5.92 16.95 -17.52
CA LYS A 35 6.32 17.10 -18.92
C LYS A 35 6.25 15.79 -19.71
N GLN A 36 6.68 14.68 -19.11
CA GLN A 36 6.84 13.38 -19.79
C GLN A 36 5.61 12.48 -19.71
N LEU A 37 4.75 12.67 -18.70
CA LEU A 37 3.55 11.88 -18.44
C LEU A 37 2.33 12.82 -18.37
N PRO A 38 2.02 13.58 -19.44
CA PRO A 38 0.95 14.57 -19.41
C PRO A 38 -0.44 13.97 -19.20
N ARG A 39 -0.62 12.66 -19.39
CA ARG A 39 -1.92 12.00 -19.38
C ARG A 39 -2.01 10.91 -18.33
N ILE A 40 -2.17 11.32 -17.07
CA ILE A 40 -2.44 10.42 -15.95
C ILE A 40 -3.91 10.47 -15.56
N HIS A 41 -4.49 9.33 -15.19
CA HIS A 41 -5.87 9.26 -14.70
C HIS A 41 -6.06 8.10 -13.73
N PHE A 42 -7.12 8.15 -12.93
CA PHE A 42 -7.41 7.14 -11.91
C PHE A 42 -8.89 6.72 -11.93
N LEU A 43 -9.17 5.47 -11.59
CA LEU A 43 -10.53 4.93 -11.47
C LEU A 43 -10.78 4.43 -10.05
N GLU A 44 -11.88 4.85 -9.44
CA GLU A 44 -12.29 4.43 -8.09
C GLU A 44 -13.73 3.95 -8.08
N ARG A 45 -13.97 2.78 -7.45
CA ARG A 45 -15.30 2.18 -7.39
C ARG A 45 -16.27 2.93 -6.48
N GLN A 46 -15.77 3.59 -5.43
CA GLN A 46 -16.61 4.38 -4.55
C GLN A 46 -17.05 5.67 -5.25
N PRO A 47 -18.25 6.19 -4.94
CA PRO A 47 -18.78 7.39 -5.59
C PRO A 47 -18.07 8.70 -5.17
N HIS A 48 -17.20 8.65 -4.17
CA HIS A 48 -16.35 9.74 -3.71
C HIS A 48 -15.17 9.16 -2.93
N PHE A 49 -14.13 9.98 -2.67
CA PHE A 49 -13.01 9.55 -1.84
C PHE A 49 -13.47 9.20 -0.42
N ALA A 50 -13.15 7.98 0.03
CA ALA A 50 -13.30 7.59 1.42
C ALA A 50 -12.25 6.55 1.84
N TRP A 51 -11.64 6.77 3.00
CA TRP A 51 -10.66 5.87 3.60
C TRP A 51 -11.27 5.13 4.79
N HIS A 52 -11.45 3.81 4.65
CA HIS A 52 -12.09 2.90 5.62
C HIS A 52 -13.34 3.49 6.31
N PRO A 53 -14.34 4.00 5.55
CA PRO A 53 -15.51 4.65 6.14
C PRO A 53 -16.32 3.70 7.04
N THR A 54 -16.23 2.40 6.80
CA THR A 54 -16.98 1.35 7.50
C THR A 54 -16.50 1.07 8.92
N LEU A 55 -15.29 1.55 9.26
CA LEU A 55 -14.67 1.43 10.58
C LEU A 55 -14.33 2.81 11.16
N LEU A 56 -15.02 3.88 10.73
CA LEU A 56 -14.81 5.21 11.29
C LEU A 56 -15.51 5.36 12.65
N LEU A 57 -15.14 4.49 13.58
CA LEU A 57 -15.74 4.36 14.90
C LEU A 57 -15.36 5.56 15.79
N PRO A 58 -16.28 6.05 16.64
CA PRO A 58 -15.98 7.10 17.61
C PRO A 58 -14.78 6.74 18.49
N GLY A 59 -13.93 7.74 18.81
CA GLY A 59 -12.75 7.54 19.66
C GLY A 59 -11.56 6.86 18.98
N ALA A 60 -11.73 6.28 17.79
CA ALA A 60 -10.65 5.57 17.13
C ALA A 60 -9.52 6.49 16.66
N SER A 61 -8.29 6.12 16.99
CA SER A 61 -7.07 6.87 16.69
C SER A 61 -6.26 6.23 15.57
N LEU A 62 -5.52 7.06 14.85
CA LEU A 62 -4.55 6.57 13.86
C LEU A 62 -3.44 5.81 14.58
N GLN A 63 -2.87 4.82 13.89
CA GLN A 63 -1.80 3.98 14.44
C GLN A 63 -0.41 4.33 13.90
N VAL A 64 -0.26 5.50 13.28
CA VAL A 64 0.99 5.95 12.68
C VAL A 64 1.19 7.45 12.96
N SER A 65 2.46 7.88 13.03
CA SER A 65 2.81 9.29 13.13
C SER A 65 2.19 10.08 11.96
N PRO A 66 1.63 11.28 12.20
CA PRO A 66 1.09 12.13 11.14
C PRO A 66 2.16 12.59 10.14
N LEU A 67 3.46 12.50 10.46
CA LEU A 67 4.54 12.82 9.52
C LEU A 67 4.76 11.73 8.45
N LYS A 68 4.16 10.54 8.64
CA LYS A 68 4.10 9.49 7.60
C LYS A 68 2.86 9.69 6.72
N ASP A 69 2.61 10.94 6.32
CA ASP A 69 1.49 11.33 5.45
C ASP A 69 1.76 11.02 3.96
N LEU A 70 0.96 11.61 3.07
CA LEU A 70 1.04 11.35 1.63
C LEU A 70 2.25 11.96 0.93
N ALA A 71 3.04 12.82 1.59
CA ALA A 71 4.10 13.58 0.94
C ALA A 71 5.34 13.87 1.81
N THR A 72 5.22 14.10 3.11
CA THR A 72 6.27 14.67 3.98
C THR A 72 7.59 13.91 3.94
N MET A 73 7.58 12.57 3.90
CA MET A 73 8.82 11.78 3.82
C MET A 73 9.51 11.82 2.45
N ARG A 74 8.80 12.28 1.40
CA ARG A 74 9.34 12.54 0.07
C ARG A 74 9.78 14.00 -0.05
N ASP A 75 8.91 14.92 0.36
CA ASP A 75 9.14 16.36 0.33
C ASP A 75 8.32 17.06 1.44
N PRO A 76 8.96 17.51 2.54
CA PRO A 76 8.29 18.23 3.62
C PRO A 76 7.67 19.57 3.20
N THR A 77 8.08 20.14 2.06
CA THR A 77 7.54 21.40 1.54
C THR A 77 6.26 21.21 0.72
N SER A 78 5.89 19.95 0.45
CA SER A 78 4.68 19.61 -0.29
C SER A 78 3.45 20.29 0.29
N SER A 79 2.65 20.85 -0.63
CA SER A 79 1.37 21.44 -0.29
C SER A 79 0.34 20.41 0.17
N PHE A 80 0.63 19.10 0.09
CA PHE A 80 -0.24 18.01 0.53
C PHE A 80 0.16 17.41 1.88
N SER A 81 1.13 17.99 2.60
CA SER A 81 1.47 17.55 3.96
C SER A 81 0.29 17.71 4.93
N PHE A 82 0.22 16.84 5.94
CA PHE A 82 -0.79 16.90 7.01
C PHE A 82 -0.69 18.23 7.78
N THR A 83 0.53 18.71 8.00
CA THR A 83 0.78 20.02 8.62
C THR A 83 0.18 21.17 7.80
N ASN A 84 0.36 21.15 6.47
CA ASN A 84 -0.25 22.18 5.61
C ASN A 84 -1.78 22.07 5.58
N TYR A 85 -2.34 20.86 5.62
CA TYR A 85 -3.79 20.66 5.79
C TYR A 85 -4.32 21.28 7.09
N LEU A 86 -3.64 21.05 8.22
CA LEU A 86 -4.01 21.66 9.50
C LEU A 86 -3.94 23.19 9.42
N HIS A 87 -2.93 23.72 8.75
CA HIS A 87 -2.78 25.16 8.54
C HIS A 87 -3.93 25.73 7.69
N GLN A 88 -4.20 25.15 6.52
CA GLN A 88 -5.27 25.61 5.61
C GLN A 88 -6.68 25.44 6.18
N THR A 89 -6.86 24.50 7.12
CA THR A 89 -8.15 24.32 7.82
C THR A 89 -8.22 25.06 9.16
N ASN A 90 -7.28 25.97 9.43
CA ASN A 90 -7.21 26.79 10.64
C ASN A 90 -7.27 25.98 11.95
N ARG A 91 -6.63 24.81 11.96
CA ARG A 91 -6.59 23.88 13.11
C ARG A 91 -5.19 23.54 13.58
N LEU A 92 -4.13 24.08 12.96
CA LEU A 92 -2.75 23.79 13.34
C LEU A 92 -2.47 24.12 14.81
N VAL A 93 -2.86 25.32 15.27
CA VAL A 93 -2.67 25.73 16.68
C VAL A 93 -3.45 24.81 17.63
N SER A 94 -4.71 24.51 17.30
CA SER A 94 -5.54 23.59 18.11
C SER A 94 -4.97 22.17 18.16
N PHE A 95 -4.39 21.69 17.06
CA PHE A 95 -3.75 20.38 17.01
C PHE A 95 -2.48 20.35 17.86
N ILE A 96 -1.63 21.40 17.78
CA ILE A 96 -0.44 21.55 18.63
C ILE A 96 -0.83 21.52 20.12
N ASN A 97 -1.86 22.29 20.50
CA ASN A 97 -2.34 22.37 21.88
C ASN A 97 -2.93 21.06 22.41
N LYS A 98 -3.32 20.13 21.52
CA LYS A 98 -3.84 18.82 21.94
C LYS A 98 -2.76 17.96 22.60
N GLU A 99 -1.47 18.27 22.36
CA GLU A 99 -0.28 17.50 22.78
C GLU A 99 -0.30 16.01 22.38
N ASN A 100 -1.33 15.57 21.66
CA ASN A 100 -1.49 14.21 21.20
C ASN A 100 -0.66 14.01 19.93
N GLN A 101 0.22 13.02 19.97
CA GLN A 101 1.14 12.72 18.88
C GLN A 101 0.46 12.06 17.67
N VAL A 102 -0.78 11.56 17.81
CA VAL A 102 -1.52 10.89 16.73
C VAL A 102 -2.91 11.49 16.49
N PRO A 103 -3.29 11.73 15.22
CA PRO A 103 -4.62 12.23 14.88
C PRO A 103 -5.69 11.13 15.08
N SER A 104 -6.94 11.56 15.20
CA SER A 104 -8.07 10.60 15.15
C SER A 104 -8.21 10.02 13.74
N ARG A 105 -8.77 8.81 13.59
CA ARG A 105 -9.09 8.28 12.25
C ARG A 105 -10.03 9.22 11.48
N ARG A 106 -10.95 9.89 12.17
CA ARG A 106 -11.83 10.91 11.59
C ARG A 106 -11.06 12.09 10.98
N GLU A 107 -10.09 12.62 11.71
CA GLU A 107 -9.25 13.73 11.23
C GLU A 107 -8.35 13.30 10.07
N TRP A 108 -7.80 12.09 10.14
CA TRP A 108 -7.01 11.51 9.07
C TRP A 108 -7.85 11.26 7.80
N SER A 109 -9.05 10.68 7.92
CA SER A 109 -9.98 10.53 6.80
C SER A 109 -10.33 11.89 6.18
N ALA A 110 -10.50 12.94 7.00
CA ALA A 110 -10.75 14.29 6.51
C ALA A 110 -9.53 14.91 5.80
N TYR A 111 -8.30 14.64 6.27
CA TYR A 111 -7.07 15.00 5.57
C TYR A 111 -6.98 14.33 4.20
N LEU A 112 -7.18 13.01 4.16
CA LEU A 112 -7.12 12.25 2.91
C LEU A 112 -8.22 12.70 1.93
N ALA A 113 -9.43 12.97 2.40
CA ALA A 113 -10.50 13.51 1.56
C ALA A 113 -10.22 14.95 1.09
N TRP A 114 -9.58 15.77 1.90
CA TRP A 114 -9.10 17.10 1.47
C TRP A 114 -8.04 16.98 0.37
N ALA A 115 -7.10 16.06 0.48
CA ALA A 115 -6.12 15.78 -0.57
C ALA A 115 -6.78 15.21 -1.83
N GLY A 116 -7.70 14.26 -1.67
CA GLY A 116 -8.47 13.64 -2.77
C GLY A 116 -9.23 14.67 -3.60
N ARG A 117 -9.96 15.60 -2.95
CA ARG A 117 -10.70 16.66 -3.65
C ARG A 117 -9.84 17.58 -4.51
N ARG A 118 -8.58 17.80 -4.11
CA ARG A 118 -7.62 18.59 -4.90
C ARG A 118 -7.11 17.84 -6.13
N MET A 119 -7.47 16.57 -6.27
CA MET A 119 -7.11 15.69 -7.38
C MET A 119 -8.34 15.20 -8.17
N ASP A 120 -9.52 15.81 -7.96
CA ASP A 120 -10.78 15.38 -8.61
C ASP A 120 -10.67 15.37 -10.14
N ASP A 121 -9.90 16.29 -10.74
CA ASP A 121 -9.68 16.35 -12.19
C ASP A 121 -8.92 15.14 -12.76
N TYR A 122 -8.23 14.38 -11.91
CA TYR A 122 -7.43 13.21 -12.30
C TYR A 122 -8.14 11.88 -12.02
N VAL A 123 -9.36 11.88 -11.49
CA VAL A 123 -10.05 10.66 -11.07
C VAL A 123 -11.48 10.60 -11.59
N THR A 124 -11.91 9.41 -11.99
CA THR A 124 -13.34 9.11 -12.18
C THR A 124 -13.80 8.15 -11.10
N TYR A 125 -14.64 8.67 -10.21
CA TYR A 125 -15.34 7.90 -9.18
C TYR A 125 -16.51 7.07 -9.75
N ASP A 126 -17.05 6.17 -8.94
CA ASP A 126 -18.12 5.23 -9.30
C ASP A 126 -17.77 4.33 -10.51
N GLN A 127 -16.49 3.97 -10.66
CA GLN A 127 -15.97 3.13 -11.74
C GLN A 127 -15.30 1.87 -11.18
N GLU A 128 -16.00 0.74 -11.24
CA GLU A 128 -15.46 -0.56 -10.86
C GLU A 128 -14.74 -1.20 -12.04
N VAL A 129 -13.43 -1.40 -11.94
CA VAL A 129 -12.66 -2.07 -12.99
C VAL A 129 -12.97 -3.57 -13.00
N ILE A 130 -13.40 -4.09 -14.15
CA ILE A 130 -13.87 -5.47 -14.32
C ILE A 130 -12.97 -6.33 -15.20
N SER A 131 -12.17 -5.74 -16.09
CA SER A 131 -11.20 -6.46 -16.93
C SER A 131 -10.06 -5.55 -17.37
N ILE A 132 -8.84 -6.09 -17.43
CA ILE A 132 -7.67 -5.47 -18.03
C ILE A 132 -7.09 -6.47 -19.04
N GLU A 133 -7.09 -6.09 -20.30
CA GLU A 133 -6.68 -6.93 -21.42
C GLU A 133 -5.51 -6.27 -22.16
N PRO A 134 -4.49 -7.02 -22.59
CA PRO A 134 -3.49 -6.49 -23.50
C PRO A 134 -4.09 -6.32 -24.89
N VAL A 135 -3.80 -5.19 -25.52
CA VAL A 135 -4.13 -4.98 -26.93
C VAL A 135 -3.04 -5.66 -27.75
N GLN A 136 -3.40 -6.76 -28.43
CA GLN A 136 -2.53 -7.39 -29.42
C GLN A 136 -2.56 -6.56 -30.70
N GLN A 137 -1.40 -6.23 -31.23
CA GLN A 137 -1.31 -5.61 -32.55
C GLN A 137 -1.63 -6.71 -33.57
N ALA A 138 -2.73 -6.56 -34.30
CA ALA A 138 -3.10 -7.49 -35.36
C ALA A 138 -2.10 -7.36 -36.50
N ASP A 139 -1.13 -8.26 -36.56
CA ASP A 139 -0.32 -8.49 -37.75
C ASP A 139 -0.54 -9.95 -38.14
N ASP A 140 -1.17 -10.16 -39.31
CA ASP A 140 -1.60 -11.47 -39.84
C ASP A 140 -0.44 -12.47 -40.06
N SER A 141 0.80 -12.06 -39.82
CA SER A 141 2.01 -12.89 -39.89
C SER A 141 2.59 -13.29 -38.53
N THR A 142 1.99 -12.91 -37.40
CA THR A 142 2.49 -13.31 -36.08
C THR A 142 2.04 -14.74 -35.72
N PRO A 143 2.96 -15.69 -35.46
CA PRO A 143 2.59 -17.03 -35.03
C PRO A 143 1.77 -16.97 -33.74
N VAL A 144 0.67 -17.71 -33.69
CA VAL A 144 -0.10 -17.97 -32.46
C VAL A 144 0.87 -18.48 -31.39
N GLY A 145 1.20 -17.64 -30.40
CA GLY A 145 2.17 -17.95 -29.35
C GLY A 145 3.31 -16.96 -29.17
N SER A 146 3.49 -15.97 -30.07
CA SER A 146 4.40 -14.84 -29.83
C SER A 146 3.65 -13.74 -29.07
N TYR A 147 3.96 -13.60 -27.77
CA TYR A 147 3.34 -12.63 -26.86
C TYR A 147 4.13 -11.30 -26.75
N ASP A 148 5.02 -11.02 -27.72
CA ASP A 148 6.07 -9.99 -27.67
C ASP A 148 5.63 -8.54 -27.98
N SER A 149 4.34 -8.25 -28.19
CA SER A 149 3.92 -6.96 -28.81
C SER A 149 2.80 -6.19 -28.11
N ALA A 150 2.33 -6.60 -26.93
CA ALA A 150 1.37 -5.76 -26.19
C ALA A 150 2.08 -4.46 -25.82
N ARG A 151 1.67 -3.33 -26.41
CA ARG A 151 2.18 -1.97 -26.12
C ARG A 151 1.15 -1.10 -25.39
N LEU A 152 -0.06 -1.62 -25.22
CA LEU A 152 -1.23 -0.91 -24.74
C LEU A 152 -2.13 -1.88 -23.99
N LEU A 153 -2.73 -1.41 -22.89
CA LEU A 153 -3.73 -2.15 -22.12
C LEU A 153 -5.10 -1.53 -22.39
N LYS A 154 -6.11 -2.37 -22.57
CA LYS A 154 -7.53 -2.01 -22.58
C LYS A 154 -8.11 -2.27 -21.20
N ILE A 155 -8.62 -1.23 -20.56
CA ILE A 155 -9.23 -1.28 -19.23
C ILE A 155 -10.73 -1.09 -19.39
N ARG A 156 -11.50 -2.07 -18.92
CA ARG A 156 -12.96 -2.01 -18.88
C ARG A 156 -13.40 -1.73 -17.45
N SER A 157 -14.15 -0.65 -17.26
CA SER A 157 -14.78 -0.32 -15.99
C SER A 157 -16.29 -0.26 -16.12
N ARG A 158 -17.00 -0.68 -15.08
CA ARG A 158 -18.45 -0.61 -14.95
C ARG A 158 -18.81 0.55 -14.03
N HIS A 159 -19.70 1.41 -14.50
CA HIS A 159 -20.26 2.47 -13.68
C HIS A 159 -21.17 1.87 -12.59
N GLY A 160 -20.92 2.19 -11.32
CA GLY A 160 -21.61 1.56 -10.19
C GLY A 160 -23.13 1.77 -10.19
N LYS A 161 -23.60 2.99 -10.49
CA LYS A 161 -25.03 3.31 -10.59
C LYS A 161 -25.73 2.83 -11.87
N THR A 162 -25.14 3.06 -13.05
CA THR A 162 -25.83 2.82 -14.34
C THR A 162 -25.58 1.42 -14.90
N GLY A 163 -24.52 0.75 -14.45
CA GLY A 163 -24.05 -0.52 -15.03
C GLY A 163 -23.37 -0.38 -16.39
N GLU A 164 -23.25 0.84 -16.92
CA GLU A 164 -22.59 1.13 -18.20
C GLU A 164 -21.11 0.71 -18.15
N VAL A 165 -20.64 0.06 -19.22
CA VAL A 165 -19.23 -0.34 -19.35
C VAL A 165 -18.49 0.64 -20.23
N VAL A 166 -17.46 1.27 -19.68
CA VAL A 166 -16.58 2.22 -20.36
C VAL A 166 -15.24 1.56 -20.64
N GLU A 167 -14.69 1.78 -21.83
CA GLU A 167 -13.37 1.31 -22.23
C GLU A 167 -12.36 2.48 -22.25
N ARG A 168 -11.19 2.26 -21.67
CA ARG A 168 -10.05 3.20 -21.71
C ARG A 168 -8.78 2.45 -22.09
N PHE A 169 -7.79 3.18 -22.60
CA PHE A 169 -6.53 2.59 -23.02
C PHE A 169 -5.36 3.24 -22.30
N ALA A 170 -4.38 2.46 -21.84
CA ALA A 170 -3.23 2.98 -21.10
C ALA A 170 -1.94 2.25 -21.45
N ARG A 171 -0.82 2.98 -21.44
CA ARG A 171 0.53 2.41 -21.61
C ARG A 171 1.04 1.74 -20.34
N ASN A 172 0.76 2.35 -19.20
CA ASN A 172 1.13 1.85 -17.89
C ASN A 172 -0.10 1.83 -16.98
N ILE A 173 -0.11 0.93 -16.00
CA ILE A 173 -1.15 0.90 -14.96
C ILE A 173 -0.53 0.75 -13.58
N THR A 174 -1.20 1.30 -12.57
CA THR A 174 -0.94 0.99 -11.15
C THR A 174 -2.15 0.32 -10.54
N ILE A 175 -1.93 -0.66 -9.66
CA ILE A 175 -2.99 -1.41 -8.99
C ILE A 175 -2.85 -1.20 -7.49
N ALA A 176 -3.79 -0.45 -6.91
CA ALA A 176 -3.79 -0.06 -5.51
C ALA A 176 -5.19 -0.20 -4.89
N VAL A 177 -5.79 -1.39 -5.03
CA VAL A 177 -7.18 -1.67 -4.64
C VAL A 177 -7.37 -2.09 -3.17
N GLY A 178 -6.28 -2.11 -2.40
CA GLY A 178 -6.30 -2.50 -0.99
C GLY A 178 -6.50 -4.01 -0.77
N GLY A 179 -7.02 -4.39 0.40
CA GLY A 179 -7.27 -5.78 0.76
C GLY A 179 -8.72 -6.21 0.57
N MET A 180 -8.93 -7.48 0.25
CA MET A 180 -10.25 -8.14 0.23
C MET A 180 -10.55 -8.78 1.57
N ALA A 181 -11.83 -8.81 1.97
CA ALA A 181 -12.24 -9.40 3.23
C ALA A 181 -11.78 -10.86 3.35
N SER A 182 -11.14 -11.21 4.46
CA SER A 182 -10.69 -12.59 4.72
C SER A 182 -11.80 -13.36 5.42
N ILE A 183 -12.61 -14.07 4.64
CA ILE A 183 -13.76 -14.84 5.15
C ILE A 183 -13.29 -16.27 5.48
N PRO A 184 -13.42 -16.75 6.74
CA PRO A 184 -13.10 -18.13 7.08
C PRO A 184 -13.97 -19.12 6.29
N SER A 185 -13.41 -20.27 5.92
CA SER A 185 -14.14 -21.31 5.16
C SER A 185 -15.39 -21.81 5.88
N GLN A 186 -15.39 -21.79 7.21
CA GLN A 186 -16.54 -22.14 8.05
C GLN A 186 -17.72 -21.18 7.92
N VAL A 187 -17.45 -19.91 7.56
CA VAL A 187 -18.46 -18.84 7.45
C VAL A 187 -18.84 -18.58 5.99
N ALA A 188 -17.95 -18.87 5.05
CA ALA A 188 -18.14 -18.62 3.62
C ALA A 188 -19.51 -19.11 3.06
N PRO A 189 -20.07 -20.27 3.46
CA PRO A 189 -21.37 -20.73 2.95
C PRO A 189 -22.56 -19.83 3.29
N ILE A 190 -22.48 -19.06 4.38
CA ILE A 190 -23.58 -18.19 4.86
C ILE A 190 -23.25 -16.69 4.74
N TYR A 191 -22.06 -16.36 4.23
CA TYR A 191 -21.66 -14.97 4.01
C TYR A 191 -22.39 -14.42 2.77
N PRO A 192 -22.94 -13.18 2.82
CA PRO A 192 -23.71 -12.62 1.71
C PRO A 192 -22.86 -12.46 0.45
N SER A 193 -23.47 -12.68 -0.73
CA SER A 193 -22.77 -12.53 -2.01
C SER A 193 -22.42 -11.06 -2.28
N ASN A 194 -23.32 -10.15 -1.90
CA ASN A 194 -23.12 -8.71 -1.92
C ASN A 194 -23.31 -8.09 -0.52
N PRO A 195 -22.26 -8.07 0.33
CA PRO A 195 -22.35 -7.57 1.71
C PRO A 195 -22.71 -6.07 1.82
N TRP A 196 -22.59 -5.32 0.72
CA TRP A 196 -22.91 -3.90 0.67
C TRP A 196 -24.40 -3.62 0.44
N THR A 197 -25.13 -4.55 -0.18
CA THR A 197 -26.54 -4.36 -0.54
C THR A 197 -27.47 -5.29 0.24
N GLU A 198 -27.06 -6.52 0.53
CA GLU A 198 -27.87 -7.50 1.26
C GLU A 198 -27.97 -7.18 2.76
N ASP A 199 -29.10 -7.57 3.36
CA ASP A 199 -29.31 -7.55 4.81
C ASP A 199 -28.85 -8.89 5.37
N SER A 200 -27.77 -8.88 6.16
CA SER A 200 -27.20 -10.10 6.73
C SER A 200 -26.73 -9.89 8.17
N PRO A 201 -27.04 -10.83 9.08
CA PRO A 201 -26.49 -10.88 10.43
C PRO A 201 -25.02 -11.35 10.45
N VAL A 202 -24.41 -11.66 9.31
CA VAL A 202 -22.99 -12.02 9.18
C VAL A 202 -22.23 -10.86 8.55
N ILE A 203 -21.48 -10.12 9.36
CA ILE A 203 -20.89 -8.83 8.96
C ILE A 203 -19.37 -8.89 9.09
N HIS A 204 -18.64 -8.62 8.01
CA HIS A 204 -17.19 -8.45 8.08
C HIS A 204 -16.82 -7.00 8.45
N SER A 205 -15.68 -6.81 9.11
CA SER A 205 -15.16 -5.49 9.49
C SER A 205 -15.08 -4.49 8.30
N SER A 206 -14.90 -4.99 7.08
CA SER A 206 -14.88 -4.20 5.84
C SER A 206 -16.20 -3.55 5.45
N THR A 207 -17.33 -3.99 6.01
CA THR A 207 -18.67 -3.42 5.75
C THR A 207 -19.42 -3.07 7.04
N PHE A 208 -18.71 -3.04 8.18
CA PHE A 208 -19.29 -3.02 9.53
C PHE A 208 -20.40 -1.98 9.72
N LEU A 209 -20.09 -0.67 9.68
CA LEU A 209 -21.10 0.36 9.95
C LEU A 209 -22.30 0.34 8.97
N PRO A 210 -22.12 0.30 7.63
CA PRO A 210 -23.26 0.20 6.71
C PRO A 210 -24.10 -1.06 6.89
N SER A 211 -23.48 -2.23 7.07
CA SER A 211 -24.21 -3.49 7.27
C SER A 211 -24.92 -3.53 8.63
N LEU A 212 -24.30 -2.99 9.69
CA LEU A 212 -24.91 -2.90 11.01
C LEU A 212 -26.15 -2.00 11.00
N ALA A 213 -26.07 -0.85 10.32
CA ALA A 213 -27.19 0.07 10.19
C ALA A 213 -28.45 -0.57 9.57
N LYS A 214 -28.26 -1.52 8.64
CA LYS A 214 -29.38 -2.24 8.01
C LYS A 214 -30.08 -3.21 8.95
N ILE A 215 -29.32 -3.87 9.83
CA ILE A 215 -29.86 -4.86 10.77
C ILE A 215 -30.18 -4.27 12.15
N ASP A 216 -29.86 -2.99 12.40
CA ASP A 216 -30.01 -2.34 13.70
C ASP A 216 -31.45 -2.42 14.25
N ALA A 217 -32.45 -2.13 13.42
CA ALA A 217 -33.85 -2.22 13.80
C ALA A 217 -34.27 -3.65 14.19
N MET A 218 -33.77 -4.65 13.46
CA MET A 218 -34.00 -6.06 13.77
C MET A 218 -33.38 -6.44 15.13
N LEU A 219 -32.12 -6.05 15.38
CA LEU A 219 -31.43 -6.34 16.64
C LEU A 219 -32.14 -5.71 17.85
N LYS A 220 -32.55 -4.44 17.74
CA LYS A 220 -33.31 -3.73 18.78
C LYS A 220 -34.66 -4.37 19.06
N SER A 221 -35.41 -4.72 18.01
CA SER A 221 -36.70 -5.42 18.15
C SER A 221 -36.55 -6.77 18.85
N ARG A 222 -35.51 -7.56 18.53
CA ARG A 222 -35.26 -8.84 19.20
C ARG A 222 -34.94 -8.67 20.68
N ALA A 223 -34.11 -7.68 21.03
CA ALA A 223 -33.78 -7.37 22.41
C ALA A 223 -35.04 -7.00 23.22
N GLU A 224 -35.88 -6.11 22.69
CA GLU A 224 -37.13 -5.69 23.35
C GLU A 224 -38.12 -6.84 23.55
N GLN A 225 -38.30 -7.70 22.55
CA GLN A 225 -39.23 -8.82 22.63
C GLN A 225 -38.78 -9.86 23.64
N ARG A 226 -37.49 -10.19 23.68
CA ARG A 226 -36.94 -11.12 24.67
C ARG A 226 -36.97 -10.54 26.09
N LEU A 227 -36.73 -9.24 26.26
CA LEU A 227 -36.87 -8.57 27.56
C LEU A 227 -38.31 -8.59 28.08
N LYS A 228 -39.30 -8.41 27.18
CA LYS A 228 -40.73 -8.54 27.52
C LYS A 228 -41.15 -9.98 27.87
N ALA A 229 -40.50 -10.97 27.27
CA ALA A 229 -40.77 -12.39 27.50
C ALA A 229 -40.05 -12.96 28.72
N ALA A 230 -39.01 -12.29 29.23
CA ALA A 230 -38.24 -12.75 30.38
C ALA A 230 -39.11 -12.72 31.66
N PRO A 231 -39.21 -13.83 32.41
CA PRO A 231 -39.94 -13.85 33.67
C PRO A 231 -39.26 -12.91 34.68
N THR A 232 -40.06 -12.10 35.38
CA THR A 232 -39.61 -11.09 36.36
C THR A 232 -38.79 -11.64 37.53
N SER A 233 -38.61 -12.96 37.63
CA SER A 233 -37.89 -13.67 38.70
C SER A 233 -36.54 -14.29 38.29
N SER A 234 -36.13 -14.25 37.02
CA SER A 234 -34.83 -14.81 36.63
C SER A 234 -33.71 -13.77 36.81
N SER A 235 -33.01 -13.84 37.94
CA SER A 235 -31.78 -13.06 38.21
C SER A 235 -30.54 -13.62 37.50
N SER A 236 -30.70 -14.40 36.42
CA SER A 236 -29.57 -14.94 35.67
C SER A 236 -29.01 -13.88 34.72
N ALA A 237 -27.69 -13.88 34.52
CA ALA A 237 -27.02 -12.99 33.56
C ALA A 237 -27.55 -13.11 32.12
N ASP A 238 -28.15 -14.25 31.76
CA ASP A 238 -28.84 -14.47 30.47
C ASP A 238 -30.15 -13.68 30.35
N GLY A 239 -30.81 -13.33 31.46
CA GLY A 239 -32.06 -12.55 31.47
C GLY A 239 -31.84 -11.04 31.31
N SER A 240 -30.70 -10.51 31.74
CA SER A 240 -30.37 -9.07 31.66
C SER A 240 -29.74 -8.65 30.33
N HIS A 241 -29.22 -9.58 29.54
CA HIS A 241 -28.60 -9.30 28.23
C HIS A 241 -29.16 -10.21 27.13
N PRO A 242 -30.42 -9.99 26.69
CA PRO A 242 -31.12 -10.88 25.78
C PRO A 242 -30.60 -10.90 24.33
N LEU A 243 -29.79 -9.93 23.93
CA LEU A 243 -29.22 -9.85 22.58
C LEU A 243 -27.83 -10.49 22.56
N ARG A 244 -27.60 -11.50 21.71
CA ARG A 244 -26.35 -12.27 21.69
C ARG A 244 -25.55 -11.95 20.43
N LEU A 245 -24.38 -11.34 20.58
CA LEU A 245 -23.52 -10.91 19.46
C LEU A 245 -22.14 -11.56 19.58
N ALA A 246 -21.66 -12.22 18.52
CA ALA A 246 -20.31 -12.79 18.50
C ALA A 246 -19.36 -11.94 17.66
N VAL A 247 -18.16 -11.66 18.17
CA VAL A 247 -17.07 -11.05 17.40
C VAL A 247 -15.96 -12.08 17.21
N LEU A 248 -15.71 -12.49 15.97
CA LEU A 248 -14.69 -13.47 15.62
C LEU A 248 -13.35 -12.77 15.35
N GLY A 249 -12.34 -13.06 16.17
CA GLY A 249 -10.99 -12.51 16.05
C GLY A 249 -10.52 -11.72 17.27
N SER A 250 -9.22 -11.40 17.27
CA SER A 250 -8.54 -10.71 18.38
C SER A 250 -7.59 -9.60 17.93
N GLY A 251 -7.72 -9.13 16.69
CA GLY A 251 -6.98 -7.95 16.20
C GLY A 251 -7.71 -6.66 16.51
N GLN A 252 -7.07 -5.52 16.20
CA GLN A 252 -7.63 -4.18 16.41
C GLN A 252 -9.09 -4.05 15.94
N SER A 253 -9.41 -4.46 14.72
CA SER A 253 -10.79 -4.34 14.20
C SER A 253 -11.80 -5.14 15.01
N ALA A 254 -11.42 -6.32 15.52
CA ALA A 254 -12.30 -7.12 16.38
C ALA A 254 -12.55 -6.40 17.72
N ALA A 255 -11.48 -5.90 18.35
CA ALA A 255 -11.57 -5.16 19.60
C ALA A 255 -12.44 -3.90 19.47
N GLU A 256 -12.23 -3.10 18.42
CA GLU A 256 -13.01 -1.88 18.21
C GLU A 256 -14.49 -2.16 17.87
N MET A 257 -14.78 -3.21 17.08
CA MET A 257 -16.16 -3.64 16.83
C MET A 257 -16.83 -4.11 18.13
N ALA A 258 -16.14 -4.91 18.96
CA ALA A 258 -16.67 -5.37 20.24
C ALA A 258 -17.01 -4.20 21.17
N MET A 259 -16.10 -3.22 21.28
CA MET A 259 -16.33 -1.98 22.04
C MET A 259 -17.50 -1.17 21.48
N HIS A 260 -17.60 -1.03 20.16
CA HIS A 260 -18.71 -0.32 19.54
C HIS A 260 -20.06 -1.00 19.83
N LEU A 261 -20.13 -2.32 19.69
CA LEU A 261 -21.36 -3.09 19.95
C LEU A 261 -21.74 -3.02 21.43
N TYR A 262 -20.77 -3.15 22.34
CA TYR A 262 -20.96 -3.01 23.78
C TYR A 262 -21.58 -1.66 24.16
N ASN A 263 -21.05 -0.57 23.59
CA ASN A 263 -21.55 0.79 23.85
C ASN A 263 -22.88 1.11 23.15
N THR A 264 -23.16 0.46 22.01
CA THR A 264 -24.36 0.73 21.21
C THR A 264 -25.58 -0.05 21.69
N TYR A 265 -25.36 -1.26 22.24
CA TYR A 265 -26.42 -2.16 22.67
C TYR A 265 -26.27 -2.53 24.15
N PRO A 266 -26.82 -1.74 25.09
CA PRO A 266 -26.78 -2.04 26.53
C PRO A 266 -27.37 -3.41 26.93
N GLN A 267 -28.30 -3.91 26.12
CA GLN A 267 -28.95 -5.21 26.32
C GLN A 267 -28.18 -6.38 25.68
N ALA A 268 -26.99 -6.13 25.13
CA ALA A 268 -26.22 -7.14 24.43
C ALA A 268 -25.20 -7.84 25.32
N ARG A 269 -25.11 -9.16 25.14
CA ARG A 269 -23.92 -9.94 25.46
C ARG A 269 -23.04 -10.02 24.22
N VAL A 270 -21.87 -9.39 24.29
CA VAL A 270 -20.86 -9.35 23.22
C VAL A 270 -19.75 -10.34 23.54
N THR A 271 -19.71 -11.45 22.82
CA THR A 271 -18.72 -12.52 23.03
C THR A 271 -17.62 -12.44 21.98
N MET A 272 -16.38 -12.13 22.39
CA MET A 272 -15.20 -12.22 21.52
C MET A 272 -14.69 -13.66 21.48
N VAL A 273 -14.65 -14.27 20.29
CA VAL A 273 -14.19 -15.66 20.09
C VAL A 273 -12.92 -15.67 19.25
N PHE A 274 -11.84 -16.25 19.78
CA PHE A 274 -10.57 -16.33 19.05
C PHE A 274 -9.68 -17.50 19.48
N ARG A 275 -8.90 -18.00 18.51
CA ARG A 275 -8.00 -19.15 18.68
C ARG A 275 -6.76 -18.89 19.54
N ALA A 276 -6.32 -17.63 19.65
CA ALA A 276 -5.14 -17.26 20.42
C ALA A 276 -5.38 -17.38 21.92
N SER A 277 -4.32 -17.49 22.72
CA SER A 277 -4.43 -17.62 24.17
C SER A 277 -4.82 -16.33 24.88
N ALA A 278 -4.52 -15.18 24.28
CA ALA A 278 -4.84 -13.85 24.78
C ALA A 278 -4.93 -12.84 23.63
N ILE A 279 -5.54 -11.69 23.90
CA ILE A 279 -5.41 -10.48 23.08
C ILE A 279 -4.08 -9.83 23.46
N VAL A 280 -3.24 -9.52 22.48
CA VAL A 280 -1.87 -9.03 22.72
C VAL A 280 -1.72 -7.58 22.26
N PRO A 281 -0.90 -6.77 22.97
CA PRO A 281 -0.65 -5.39 22.57
C PRO A 281 0.14 -5.32 21.25
N SER A 282 -0.09 -4.27 20.48
CA SER A 282 0.77 -3.90 19.34
C SER A 282 2.13 -3.43 19.87
N ASP A 283 3.22 -3.89 19.26
CA ASP A 283 4.56 -3.36 19.54
C ASP A 283 4.82 -2.13 18.66
N ASP A 284 4.94 -0.96 19.29
CA ASP A 284 5.28 0.31 18.65
C ASP A 284 6.56 0.94 19.21
N SER A 285 7.40 0.14 19.87
CA SER A 285 8.70 0.60 20.34
C SER A 285 9.58 1.07 19.18
N ALA A 286 10.34 2.14 19.40
CA ALA A 286 11.04 2.85 18.32
C ALA A 286 12.02 1.97 17.53
N PHE A 287 12.80 1.13 18.21
CA PHE A 287 13.75 0.21 17.54
C PHE A 287 13.05 -0.85 16.70
N VAL A 288 11.97 -1.44 17.21
CA VAL A 288 11.18 -2.45 16.49
C VAL A 288 10.49 -1.80 15.29
N ASN A 289 9.89 -0.63 15.46
CA ASN A 289 9.25 0.11 14.38
C ASN A 289 10.23 0.53 13.28
N ALA A 290 11.42 1.01 13.64
CA ALA A 290 12.46 1.36 12.67
C ALA A 290 12.87 0.13 11.86
N ALA A 291 13.18 -0.98 12.54
CA ALA A 291 13.57 -2.23 11.91
C ALA A 291 12.46 -2.87 11.05
N ALA A 292 11.19 -2.60 11.35
CA ALA A 292 10.06 -3.15 10.61
C ALA A 292 9.57 -2.25 9.46
N PHE A 293 9.66 -0.92 9.59
CA PHE A 293 8.87 0.01 8.78
C PHE A 293 9.63 1.19 8.18
N ASP A 294 10.91 1.37 8.46
CA ASP A 294 11.66 2.43 7.80
C ASP A 294 11.83 2.14 6.30
N PRO A 295 11.88 3.18 5.43
CA PRO A 295 11.95 2.96 3.99
C PRO A 295 13.13 2.06 3.55
N GLU A 296 14.31 2.22 4.16
CA GLU A 296 15.50 1.40 3.90
C GLU A 296 15.28 -0.09 4.19
N ARG A 297 14.29 -0.43 5.02
CA ARG A 297 13.96 -1.82 5.31
C ARG A 297 13.43 -2.54 4.07
N THR A 298 12.78 -1.84 3.16
CA THR A 298 12.30 -2.41 1.90
C THR A 298 13.47 -2.92 1.05
N ASP A 299 14.60 -2.20 0.99
CA ASP A 299 15.80 -2.66 0.29
C ASP A 299 16.44 -3.88 0.95
N SER A 300 16.56 -3.85 2.27
CA SER A 300 17.10 -4.99 3.04
C SER A 300 16.24 -6.24 2.85
N PHE A 301 14.91 -6.08 2.86
CA PHE A 301 13.97 -7.17 2.65
C PHE A 301 14.02 -7.67 1.20
N TRP A 302 14.17 -6.77 0.23
CA TRP A 302 14.35 -7.12 -1.16
C TRP A 302 15.62 -7.94 -1.39
N LYS A 303 16.75 -7.63 -0.76
CA LYS A 303 18.00 -8.39 -0.97
C LYS A 303 18.02 -9.75 -0.24
N ALA A 304 17.15 -9.95 0.75
CA ALA A 304 17.17 -11.12 1.63
C ALA A 304 16.63 -12.42 0.99
N SER A 305 17.10 -13.56 1.52
CA SER A 305 16.59 -14.90 1.17
C SER A 305 15.16 -15.12 1.67
N GLU A 306 14.46 -16.14 1.17
CA GLU A 306 13.11 -16.48 1.67
C GLU A 306 13.14 -16.86 3.15
N GLN A 307 14.19 -17.57 3.60
CA GLN A 307 14.35 -17.92 5.01
C GLN A 307 14.42 -16.68 5.90
N GLN A 308 15.29 -15.72 5.56
CA GLN A 308 15.43 -14.46 6.30
C GLN A 308 14.12 -13.66 6.29
N ARG A 309 13.48 -13.51 5.13
CA ARG A 309 12.18 -12.83 5.01
C ARG A 309 11.09 -13.49 5.85
N SER A 310 11.07 -14.82 5.91
CA SER A 310 10.13 -15.60 6.73
C SER A 310 10.36 -15.40 8.23
N GLU A 311 11.62 -15.41 8.66
CA GLU A 311 12.02 -15.14 10.06
C GLU A 311 11.61 -13.73 10.48
N TRP A 312 11.96 -12.71 9.68
CA TRP A 312 11.60 -11.32 9.96
C TRP A 312 10.09 -11.07 9.97
N ARG A 313 9.32 -11.71 9.08
CA ARG A 313 7.85 -11.63 9.11
C ARG A 313 7.27 -12.23 10.39
N LYS A 314 7.84 -13.32 10.91
CA LYS A 314 7.42 -13.91 12.19
C LYS A 314 7.78 -13.01 13.37
N GLU A 315 9.00 -12.50 13.38
CA GLU A 315 9.55 -11.62 14.40
C GLU A 315 8.71 -10.34 14.54
N PHE A 316 8.54 -9.60 13.44
CA PHE A 316 7.82 -8.33 13.43
C PHE A 316 6.31 -8.48 13.28
N ARG A 317 5.76 -9.70 13.29
CA ARG A 317 4.31 -9.93 13.12
C ARG A 317 3.46 -9.11 14.10
N ARG A 318 3.95 -8.92 15.33
CA ARG A 318 3.24 -8.24 16.43
C ARG A 318 3.19 -6.72 16.30
N THR A 319 3.88 -6.12 15.33
CA THR A 319 3.76 -4.68 15.09
C THR A 319 2.49 -4.33 14.34
N ASN A 320 1.87 -5.30 13.64
CA ASN A 320 0.76 -5.06 12.72
C ASN A 320 -0.39 -6.08 12.80
N TYR A 321 -0.11 -7.37 13.01
CA TYR A 321 -1.09 -8.44 12.81
C TYR A 321 -1.53 -9.13 14.10
N SER A 322 -2.85 -9.25 14.27
CA SER A 322 -3.50 -9.89 15.44
C SER A 322 -3.09 -9.26 16.77
N VAL A 323 -2.95 -7.93 16.77
CA VAL A 323 -2.60 -7.13 17.92
C VAL A 323 -3.60 -5.99 18.11
N VAL A 324 -3.66 -5.44 19.31
CA VAL A 324 -4.56 -4.35 19.70
C VAL A 324 -3.74 -3.24 20.37
N ARG A 325 -4.07 -1.98 20.12
CA ARG A 325 -3.42 -0.86 20.80
C ARG A 325 -3.63 -0.95 22.32
N PRO A 326 -2.60 -0.65 23.15
CA PRO A 326 -2.69 -0.80 24.60
C PRO A 326 -3.88 -0.09 25.24
N ASN A 327 -4.28 1.09 24.75
CA ASN A 327 -5.43 1.82 25.28
C ASN A 327 -6.75 1.06 25.10
N VAL A 328 -7.04 0.56 23.90
CA VAL A 328 -8.25 -0.23 23.62
C VAL A 328 -8.22 -1.55 24.37
N LEU A 329 -7.04 -2.19 24.44
CA LEU A 329 -6.86 -3.43 25.17
C LEU A 329 -7.14 -3.26 26.68
N ASN A 330 -6.59 -2.20 27.28
CA ASN A 330 -6.79 -1.89 28.69
C ASN A 330 -8.26 -1.54 28.98
N GLU A 331 -8.93 -0.82 28.08
CA GLU A 331 -10.37 -0.50 28.21
C GLU A 331 -11.24 -1.77 28.20
N ILE A 332 -10.99 -2.70 27.27
CA ILE A 332 -11.66 -4.02 27.25
C ILE A 332 -11.38 -4.78 28.55
N HIS A 333 -10.14 -4.77 29.02
CA HIS A 333 -9.77 -5.45 30.27
C HIS A 333 -10.50 -4.85 31.47
N THR A 334 -10.58 -3.52 31.58
CA THR A 334 -11.34 -2.82 32.63
C THR A 334 -12.81 -3.22 32.60
N ILE A 335 -13.46 -3.23 31.43
CA ILE A 335 -14.86 -3.66 31.30
C ILE A 335 -15.05 -5.08 31.83
N VAL A 336 -14.21 -6.02 31.38
CA VAL A 336 -14.31 -7.43 31.80
C VAL A 336 -14.04 -7.59 33.29
N TYR A 337 -13.10 -6.83 33.86
CA TYR A 337 -12.81 -6.84 35.29
C TYR A 337 -13.97 -6.26 36.11
N ASP A 338 -14.51 -5.10 35.73
CA ASP A 338 -15.59 -4.42 36.45
C ASP A 338 -16.87 -5.26 36.51
N GLN A 339 -17.14 -6.06 35.48
CA GLN A 339 -18.24 -7.04 35.47
C GLN A 339 -18.09 -8.14 36.54
N THR A 340 -16.92 -8.31 37.17
CA THR A 340 -16.71 -9.27 38.26
C THR A 340 -16.88 -8.67 39.65
N ILE A 341 -17.07 -7.35 39.75
CA ILE A 341 -17.17 -6.63 41.01
C ILE A 341 -18.59 -6.79 41.57
N GLU A 342 -18.68 -7.41 42.76
CA GLU A 342 -19.92 -7.48 43.53
C GLU A 342 -19.96 -6.33 44.55
N LEU A 343 -20.91 -5.40 44.37
CA LEU A 343 -21.12 -4.31 45.33
C LEU A 343 -22.19 -4.70 46.36
N PRO A 344 -21.90 -4.64 47.67
CA PRO A 344 -22.92 -4.80 48.70
C PRO A 344 -23.87 -3.60 48.65
N ALA A 345 -25.11 -3.83 48.21
CA ALA A 345 -26.20 -2.86 48.09
C ALA A 345 -25.75 -1.48 47.57
N PRO A 346 -25.54 -1.31 46.25
CA PRO A 346 -25.12 -0.04 45.68
C PRO A 346 -26.09 1.08 46.07
N PHE A 347 -25.56 2.25 46.43
CA PHE A 347 -26.38 3.44 46.64
C PHE A 347 -27.27 3.69 45.40
N PRO A 348 -28.53 4.11 45.57
CA PRO A 348 -29.40 4.40 44.43
C PRO A 348 -28.73 5.35 43.43
N GLY A 349 -28.63 4.91 42.17
CA GLY A 349 -27.95 5.66 41.09
C GLY A 349 -26.44 5.43 40.97
N ALA A 350 -25.79 4.71 41.89
CA ALA A 350 -24.35 4.42 41.83
C ALA A 350 -23.96 3.42 40.73
N ALA A 351 -24.89 2.59 40.27
CA ALA A 351 -24.67 1.61 39.22
C ALA A 351 -24.48 2.22 37.81
N GLY A 352 -24.68 3.54 37.67
CA GLY A 352 -24.60 4.21 36.37
C GLY A 352 -25.71 3.75 35.40
N PRO A 353 -25.59 4.11 34.10
CA PRO A 353 -26.47 3.55 33.08
C PRO A 353 -26.22 2.05 32.92
N THR A 354 -27.26 1.27 32.62
CA THR A 354 -27.08 -0.13 32.19
C THR A 354 -26.14 -0.19 30.99
N GLN A 355 -25.13 -1.06 31.07
CA GLN A 355 -24.16 -1.30 30.01
C GLN A 355 -24.30 -2.74 29.50
N GLY A 356 -23.72 -3.03 28.34
CA GLY A 356 -23.67 -4.40 27.82
C GLY A 356 -22.85 -5.32 28.71
N HIS A 357 -22.79 -6.60 28.33
CA HIS A 357 -21.92 -7.58 28.96
C HIS A 357 -20.89 -8.10 27.95
N MET A 358 -19.61 -7.99 28.26
CA MET A 358 -18.52 -8.47 27.41
C MET A 358 -17.98 -9.82 27.91
N GLU A 359 -17.82 -10.78 26.99
CA GLU A 359 -17.29 -12.11 27.29
C GLU A 359 -16.10 -12.43 26.38
N ILE A 360 -15.05 -13.04 26.94
CA ILE A 360 -13.82 -13.40 26.21
C ILE A 360 -13.68 -14.93 26.13
N LYS A 361 -13.75 -15.48 24.92
CA LYS A 361 -13.51 -16.90 24.59
C LYS A 361 -12.19 -17.06 23.84
N ALA A 362 -11.11 -17.01 24.61
CA ALA A 362 -9.76 -17.29 24.13
C ALA A 362 -9.54 -18.81 23.96
N ASN A 363 -8.58 -19.19 23.11
CA ASN A 363 -8.28 -20.60 22.79
C ASN A 363 -9.44 -21.35 22.15
N THR A 364 -10.34 -20.65 21.47
CA THR A 364 -11.54 -21.26 20.89
C THR A 364 -11.47 -21.23 19.36
N ASN A 365 -11.63 -22.41 18.75
CA ASN A 365 -11.76 -22.55 17.30
C ASN A 365 -13.23 -22.67 16.92
N VAL A 366 -13.61 -22.03 15.81
CA VAL A 366 -14.91 -22.22 15.17
C VAL A 366 -14.81 -23.41 14.22
N ILE A 367 -15.61 -24.43 14.45
CA ILE A 367 -15.65 -25.68 13.67
C ILE A 367 -16.60 -25.51 12.48
N SER A 368 -17.81 -25.04 12.74
CA SER A 368 -18.85 -24.78 11.73
C SER A 368 -19.70 -23.59 12.16
N VAL A 369 -20.31 -22.94 11.16
CA VAL A 369 -21.27 -21.86 11.36
C VAL A 369 -22.49 -22.14 10.50
N GLU A 370 -23.66 -22.19 11.12
CA GLU A 370 -24.91 -22.53 10.45
C GLU A 370 -25.98 -21.51 10.77
N ARG A 371 -26.89 -21.30 9.82
CA ARG A 371 -28.09 -20.50 10.02
C ARG A 371 -29.21 -21.45 10.45
N VAL A 372 -29.78 -21.21 11.62
CA VAL A 372 -30.82 -22.06 12.21
C VAL A 372 -32.07 -21.25 12.52
N ALA A 373 -33.24 -21.89 12.44
CA ALA A 373 -34.51 -21.24 12.78
C ALA A 373 -34.56 -20.96 14.29
N GLY A 374 -34.72 -19.69 14.67
CA GLY A 374 -34.92 -19.25 16.05
C GLY A 374 -36.34 -18.73 16.29
N PRO A 375 -36.71 -18.48 17.57
CA PRO A 375 -38.06 -18.02 17.92
C PRO A 375 -38.44 -16.66 17.33
N LEU A 376 -37.46 -15.79 17.09
CA LEU A 376 -37.62 -14.43 16.57
C LEU A 376 -36.97 -14.27 15.19
N GLY A 377 -37.00 -15.35 14.40
CA GLY A 377 -36.32 -15.49 13.12
C GLY A 377 -34.96 -16.18 13.23
N ASP A 378 -34.22 -16.20 12.12
CA ASP A 378 -32.97 -16.94 12.04
C ASP A 378 -31.93 -16.48 13.07
N GLU A 379 -31.24 -17.45 13.66
CA GLU A 379 -30.07 -17.28 14.52
C GLU A 379 -28.86 -17.93 13.84
N ILE A 380 -27.67 -17.51 14.26
CA ILE A 380 -26.40 -18.06 13.79
C ILE A 380 -25.85 -18.97 14.87
N GLU A 381 -25.76 -20.26 14.56
CA GLU A 381 -25.26 -21.30 15.45
C GLU A 381 -23.77 -21.56 15.17
N LEU A 382 -22.94 -21.45 16.20
CA LEU A 382 -21.50 -21.65 16.15
C LEU A 382 -21.17 -22.94 16.90
N SER A 383 -20.57 -23.90 16.19
CA SER A 383 -19.92 -25.05 16.83
C SER A 383 -18.48 -24.66 17.19
N LEU A 384 -18.17 -24.72 18.48
CA LEU A 384 -16.92 -24.24 19.07
C LEU A 384 -16.11 -25.40 19.66
N SER A 385 -14.79 -25.37 19.50
CA SER A 385 -13.85 -26.28 20.16
C SER A 385 -12.90 -25.50 21.07
N ASP A 386 -12.76 -25.96 22.32
CA ASP A 386 -11.75 -25.44 23.26
C ASP A 386 -10.41 -26.12 23.03
N ASN A 387 -9.39 -25.35 22.63
CA ASN A 387 -8.05 -25.87 22.34
C ASN A 387 -7.25 -26.19 23.61
N LYS A 388 -7.67 -25.73 24.80
CA LYS A 388 -7.02 -26.08 26.06
C LYS A 388 -7.44 -27.45 26.56
N VAL A 389 -8.67 -27.86 26.25
CA VAL A 389 -9.27 -29.11 26.74
C VAL A 389 -9.66 -29.96 25.55
N THR A 390 -8.78 -30.89 25.19
CA THR A 390 -8.98 -31.82 24.08
C THR A 390 -10.37 -32.48 24.14
N GLY A 391 -11.15 -32.33 23.08
CA GLY A 391 -12.46 -32.98 22.93
C GLY A 391 -13.64 -32.22 23.52
N LYS A 392 -13.45 -31.08 24.20
CA LYS A 392 -14.57 -30.24 24.63
C LYS A 392 -15.08 -29.42 23.44
N THR A 393 -16.27 -29.77 22.96
CA THR A 393 -17.02 -29.00 21.97
C THR A 393 -18.30 -28.45 22.59
N GLY A 394 -18.76 -27.32 22.07
CA GLY A 394 -19.98 -26.66 22.51
C GLY A 394 -20.67 -25.99 21.33
N VAL A 395 -21.97 -25.77 21.47
CA VAL A 395 -22.77 -25.08 20.46
C VAL A 395 -23.39 -23.86 21.10
N GLU A 396 -23.28 -22.71 20.43
CA GLU A 396 -23.82 -21.44 20.90
C GLU A 396 -24.52 -20.69 19.78
N ARG A 397 -25.62 -20.00 20.13
CA ARG A 397 -26.44 -19.26 19.17
C ARG A 397 -26.33 -17.76 19.39
N PHE A 398 -26.25 -17.05 18.28
CA PHE A 398 -26.09 -15.60 18.23
C PHE A 398 -27.09 -14.97 17.26
N ASP A 399 -27.49 -13.74 17.54
CA ASP A 399 -28.35 -12.94 16.66
C ASP A 399 -27.58 -12.38 15.47
N ALA A 400 -26.29 -12.08 15.66
CA ALA A 400 -25.38 -11.65 14.61
C ALA A 400 -23.94 -12.03 14.96
N ILE A 401 -23.13 -12.24 13.92
CA ILE A 401 -21.70 -12.47 14.03
C ILE A 401 -20.90 -11.43 13.23
N PHE A 402 -19.80 -10.98 13.82
CA PHE A 402 -18.95 -9.92 13.31
C PHE A 402 -17.53 -10.44 13.08
N LEU A 403 -17.04 -10.36 11.85
CA LEU A 403 -15.78 -10.96 11.43
C LEU A 403 -14.65 -9.91 11.47
N GLY A 404 -13.83 -9.97 12.52
CA GLY A 404 -12.57 -9.25 12.67
C GLY A 404 -11.39 -10.08 12.13
N THR A 405 -11.58 -10.74 10.99
CA THR A 405 -10.71 -11.80 10.47
C THR A 405 -9.66 -11.31 9.46
N GLY A 406 -9.55 -10.00 9.29
CA GLY A 406 -8.49 -9.36 8.49
C GLY A 406 -8.76 -9.34 6.99
N PHE A 407 -7.71 -9.18 6.20
CA PHE A 407 -7.81 -8.99 4.76
C PHE A 407 -6.78 -9.82 4.01
N ASN A 408 -7.16 -10.33 2.84
CA ASN A 408 -6.25 -10.93 1.87
C ASN A 408 -5.84 -9.87 0.84
N ARG A 409 -4.58 -9.91 0.40
CA ARG A 409 -4.00 -8.92 -0.51
C ARG A 409 -3.43 -9.56 -1.77
N SER A 410 -3.67 -10.84 -2.02
CA SER A 410 -3.06 -11.53 -3.16
C SER A 410 -3.59 -11.00 -4.50
N PRO A 411 -2.72 -10.52 -5.41
CA PRO A 411 -3.11 -10.10 -6.75
C PRO A 411 -3.78 -11.21 -7.56
N LYS A 412 -3.46 -12.48 -7.27
CA LYS A 412 -4.05 -13.67 -7.93
C LYS A 412 -5.56 -13.79 -7.73
N GLN A 413 -6.09 -13.15 -6.68
CA GLN A 413 -7.53 -13.13 -6.38
C GLN A 413 -8.28 -12.02 -7.13
N LEU A 414 -7.57 -11.07 -7.75
CA LEU A 414 -8.17 -9.96 -8.49
C LEU A 414 -8.64 -10.46 -9.87
N ALA A 415 -9.95 -10.74 -9.98
CA ALA A 415 -10.53 -11.32 -11.19
C ALA A 415 -10.25 -10.50 -12.47
N PHE A 416 -10.22 -9.17 -12.37
CA PHE A 416 -9.97 -8.27 -13.50
C PHE A 416 -8.53 -8.36 -14.05
N LEU A 417 -7.59 -8.98 -13.33
CA LEU A 417 -6.21 -9.21 -13.77
C LEU A 417 -5.98 -10.56 -14.44
N ARG A 418 -6.96 -11.48 -14.39
CA ARG A 418 -6.83 -12.83 -14.99
C ARG A 418 -6.36 -12.80 -16.46
N PRO A 419 -6.80 -11.88 -17.34
CA PRO A 419 -6.31 -11.86 -18.72
C PRO A 419 -4.80 -11.56 -18.85
N LEU A 420 -4.20 -10.92 -17.84
CA LEU A 420 -2.77 -10.61 -17.78
C LEU A 420 -1.91 -11.77 -17.25
N ALA A 421 -2.52 -12.78 -16.62
CA ALA A 421 -1.81 -13.89 -15.97
C ALA A 421 -0.83 -14.62 -16.92
N LYS A 422 -1.17 -14.74 -18.20
CA LYS A 422 -0.31 -15.38 -19.21
C LYS A 422 0.96 -14.58 -19.55
N PHE A 423 1.02 -13.30 -19.21
CA PHE A 423 2.18 -12.43 -19.47
C PHE A 423 3.03 -12.17 -18.24
N PHE A 424 2.42 -12.25 -17.05
CA PHE A 424 3.04 -11.92 -15.78
C PHE A 424 2.92 -13.12 -14.82
N PRO A 425 4.01 -13.84 -14.54
CA PRO A 425 3.98 -15.06 -13.73
C PRO A 425 3.51 -14.82 -12.29
N ALA A 426 3.68 -13.61 -11.75
CA ALA A 426 3.19 -13.22 -10.43
C ALA A 426 1.64 -13.27 -10.33
N LEU A 427 0.94 -13.13 -11.45
CA LEU A 427 -0.51 -13.16 -11.56
C LEU A 427 -1.07 -14.56 -11.90
N ASP A 428 -0.22 -15.48 -12.33
CA ASP A 428 -0.63 -16.84 -12.72
C ASP A 428 -0.89 -17.73 -11.49
N PRO A 429 -2.12 -18.27 -11.32
CA PRO A 429 -2.42 -19.24 -10.27
C PRO A 429 -1.64 -20.55 -10.40
N GLN A 430 -1.23 -20.96 -11.60
CA GLN A 430 -0.51 -22.21 -11.86
C GLN A 430 1.01 -22.07 -11.80
N SER A 431 1.52 -20.84 -11.77
CA SER A 431 2.96 -20.57 -11.70
C SER A 431 3.59 -21.16 -10.45
N THR A 432 4.64 -21.98 -10.67
CA THR A 432 5.47 -22.63 -9.64
C THR A 432 6.60 -21.73 -9.13
N LEU A 433 6.71 -20.49 -9.62
CA LEU A 433 7.61 -19.51 -9.03
C LEU A 433 7.33 -19.45 -7.52
N GLN A 434 8.39 -19.22 -6.72
CA GLN A 434 8.34 -18.93 -5.28
C GLN A 434 7.62 -17.58 -5.00
N THR A 435 6.47 -17.41 -5.63
CA THR A 435 5.59 -16.26 -5.55
C THR A 435 4.88 -16.37 -4.22
N ALA A 436 5.57 -15.97 -3.15
CA ALA A 436 5.01 -15.84 -1.82
C ALA A 436 3.97 -14.70 -1.75
N MET A 437 3.20 -14.42 -2.81
CA MET A 437 2.16 -13.38 -2.80
C MET A 437 0.87 -13.80 -2.09
N SER A 438 0.90 -14.90 -1.33
CA SER A 438 -0.15 -15.20 -0.36
C SER A 438 0.28 -14.70 1.02
N GLY A 439 -0.43 -13.69 1.54
CA GLY A 439 -0.31 -13.24 2.93
C GLY A 439 -0.82 -14.27 3.96
N THR A 440 -1.00 -15.52 3.56
CA THR A 440 -1.42 -16.63 4.44
C THR A 440 -0.18 -17.29 5.01
N SER A 441 0.05 -17.03 6.29
CA SER A 441 1.10 -17.65 7.10
C SER A 441 0.89 -19.16 7.24
N THR A 442 1.52 -19.95 6.38
CA THR A 442 1.96 -21.31 6.69
C THR A 442 3.26 -21.58 5.93
N PRO A 443 4.35 -21.94 6.62
CA PRO A 443 5.62 -22.26 5.98
C PRO A 443 5.53 -23.66 5.37
N GLU A 444 5.28 -23.77 4.07
CA GLU A 444 5.67 -24.99 3.38
C GLU A 444 7.19 -24.98 3.19
N ARG A 445 7.78 -26.12 3.54
CA ARG A 445 9.20 -26.42 3.54
C ARG A 445 9.77 -26.14 2.15
N LEU A 446 10.69 -25.19 2.03
CA LEU A 446 11.38 -24.89 0.78
C LEU A 446 12.88 -25.05 1.01
N SER A 447 13.50 -25.89 0.19
CA SER A 447 14.95 -26.04 0.07
C SER A 447 15.44 -25.06 -1.00
N ASP A 448 16.25 -24.10 -0.62
CA ASP A 448 17.00 -23.29 -1.58
C ASP A 448 18.24 -24.09 -2.03
N GLY A 449 18.47 -24.14 -3.34
CA GLY A 449 19.74 -24.58 -3.90
C GLY A 449 20.81 -23.55 -3.56
N SER A 450 21.56 -23.80 -2.49
CA SER A 450 22.76 -23.05 -2.13
C SER A 450 23.88 -23.43 -3.10
N ASP A 451 24.08 -22.64 -4.15
CA ASP A 451 25.35 -22.61 -4.87
C ASP A 451 25.54 -21.21 -5.48
N ALA A 452 25.74 -20.23 -4.61
CA ALA A 452 26.42 -18.99 -4.98
C ALA A 452 27.86 -19.16 -4.48
N GLY A 453 28.73 -19.60 -5.37
CA GLY A 453 30.16 -19.72 -5.10
C GLY A 453 30.75 -18.36 -4.74
N GLU A 454 31.53 -18.33 -3.67
CA GLU A 454 32.35 -17.18 -3.29
C GLU A 454 33.46 -16.99 -4.34
N GLY A 455 33.37 -15.89 -5.10
CA GLY A 455 34.50 -15.24 -5.76
C GLY A 455 34.36 -14.99 -7.27
N ALA A 456 33.99 -13.76 -7.66
CA ALA A 456 34.59 -13.00 -8.79
C ALA A 456 33.79 -11.72 -9.15
N GLY A 457 34.38 -10.51 -8.99
CA GLY A 457 33.96 -9.29 -9.70
C GLY A 457 32.63 -8.63 -9.28
N GLU A 458 32.71 -7.62 -8.40
CA GLU A 458 31.57 -6.97 -7.72
C GLU A 458 30.50 -6.28 -8.61
N GLY A 459 30.72 -6.11 -9.92
CA GLY A 459 29.81 -5.39 -10.82
C GLY A 459 28.80 -6.26 -11.59
N ASP A 460 29.28 -7.33 -12.22
CA ASP A 460 28.45 -8.22 -13.05
C ASP A 460 27.60 -9.19 -12.20
N ASP A 461 28.07 -9.49 -10.98
CA ASP A 461 27.41 -10.40 -10.04
C ASP A 461 26.11 -9.83 -9.45
N GLU A 462 26.06 -8.54 -9.12
CA GLU A 462 24.86 -7.94 -8.50
C GLU A 462 23.74 -7.74 -9.52
N GLU A 463 24.07 -7.42 -10.78
CA GLU A 463 23.08 -7.31 -11.84
C GLU A 463 22.48 -8.69 -12.19
N ALA A 464 23.31 -9.74 -12.21
CA ALA A 464 22.83 -11.11 -12.35
C ALA A 464 21.96 -11.54 -11.16
N ALA A 465 22.37 -11.20 -9.93
CA ALA A 465 21.61 -11.48 -8.73
C ALA A 465 20.24 -10.76 -8.72
N GLU A 466 20.19 -9.51 -9.19
CA GLU A 466 18.95 -8.75 -9.31
C GLU A 466 18.00 -9.39 -10.33
N ARG A 467 18.48 -9.73 -11.53
CA ARG A 467 17.68 -10.46 -12.53
C ARG A 467 17.16 -11.79 -12.00
N MET A 468 17.97 -12.50 -11.18
CA MET A 468 17.51 -13.74 -10.54
C MET A 468 16.40 -13.50 -9.53
N ARG A 469 16.50 -12.45 -8.69
CA ARG A 469 15.45 -12.06 -7.74
C ARG A 469 14.15 -11.69 -8.48
N GLU A 470 14.25 -10.86 -9.51
CA GLU A 470 13.13 -10.46 -10.36
C GLU A 470 12.44 -11.67 -10.99
N ARG A 471 13.21 -12.59 -11.57
CA ARG A 471 12.71 -13.83 -12.17
C ARG A 471 12.01 -14.72 -11.15
N GLN A 472 12.60 -14.93 -9.98
CA GLN A 472 12.04 -15.80 -8.94
C GLN A 472 10.75 -15.24 -8.33
N ARG A 473 10.66 -13.91 -8.23
CA ARG A 473 9.56 -13.22 -7.53
C ARG A 473 8.46 -12.74 -8.48
N GLY A 474 8.75 -12.61 -9.78
CA GLY A 474 7.82 -12.12 -10.79
C GLY A 474 7.47 -10.62 -10.64
N ILE A 475 8.24 -9.90 -9.84
CA ILE A 475 8.11 -8.46 -9.55
C ILE A 475 9.52 -7.90 -9.38
N ALA A 476 9.72 -6.63 -9.65
CA ALA A 476 10.98 -5.90 -9.45
C ALA A 476 10.96 -5.04 -8.19
N ARG A 477 12.12 -4.52 -7.80
CA ARG A 477 12.28 -3.65 -6.61
C ARG A 477 11.46 -2.36 -6.69
N ASP A 478 11.21 -1.85 -7.88
CA ASP A 478 10.40 -0.66 -8.13
C ASP A 478 8.90 -0.96 -8.20
N TYR A 479 8.47 -2.14 -7.72
CA TYR A 479 7.09 -2.61 -7.69
C TYR A 479 6.47 -2.96 -9.05
N ARG A 480 7.26 -2.93 -10.14
CA ARG A 480 6.82 -3.33 -11.48
C ARG A 480 6.74 -4.86 -11.58
N LEU A 481 5.66 -5.39 -12.14
CA LEU A 481 5.57 -6.80 -12.49
C LEU A 481 6.54 -7.12 -13.63
N VAL A 482 7.28 -8.21 -13.46
CA VAL A 482 8.25 -8.69 -14.45
C VAL A 482 7.51 -9.60 -15.41
N SER A 483 7.52 -9.27 -16.70
CA SER A 483 6.88 -10.09 -17.74
C SER A 483 7.76 -11.27 -18.15
N TYR A 484 7.17 -12.34 -18.69
CA TYR A 484 7.93 -13.42 -19.34
C TYR A 484 8.80 -12.93 -20.52
N ALA A 485 8.48 -11.79 -21.12
CA ALA A 485 9.28 -11.17 -22.18
C ALA A 485 10.44 -10.31 -21.67
N ASP A 486 10.55 -10.12 -20.34
CA ASP A 486 11.61 -9.32 -19.73
C ASP A 486 12.98 -10.02 -19.82
N ALA A 487 14.06 -9.25 -19.83
CA ALA A 487 15.43 -9.76 -19.88
C ALA A 487 15.74 -10.72 -18.72
N ALA A 488 15.08 -10.56 -17.56
CA ALA A 488 15.18 -11.50 -16.45
C ALA A 488 14.82 -12.96 -16.85
N PHE A 489 13.97 -13.15 -17.87
CA PHE A 489 13.57 -14.44 -18.43
C PHE A 489 14.29 -14.80 -19.75
N ALA A 490 15.08 -13.88 -20.32
CA ALA A 490 15.83 -14.12 -21.54
C ALA A 490 17.09 -14.97 -21.26
N GLY A 491 17.02 -16.29 -21.50
CA GLY A 491 18.23 -17.11 -21.63
C GLY A 491 18.17 -18.55 -21.12
N ARG A 492 17.93 -19.49 -22.05
CA ARG A 492 18.80 -20.65 -22.30
C ARG A 492 18.81 -20.96 -23.80
N ARG A 493 19.47 -20.14 -24.62
CA ARG A 493 20.08 -20.65 -25.86
C ARG A 493 21.42 -21.24 -25.47
N ARG A 494 21.48 -22.56 -25.30
CA ARG A 494 22.76 -23.28 -25.26
C ARG A 494 23.53 -22.94 -26.53
N PRO A 495 24.83 -22.60 -26.48
CA PRO A 495 25.67 -22.74 -27.66
C PRO A 495 25.59 -24.22 -28.06
N SER A 496 25.29 -24.50 -29.33
CA SER A 496 25.42 -25.83 -29.88
C SER A 496 26.86 -26.28 -29.71
N ALA A 497 27.13 -27.12 -28.72
CA ALA A 497 28.37 -27.87 -28.66
C ALA A 497 28.36 -28.82 -29.85
N SER A 498 29.12 -28.47 -30.88
CA SER A 498 29.59 -29.41 -31.89
C SER A 498 30.19 -30.60 -31.18
N ALA A 499 29.68 -31.79 -31.48
CA ALA A 499 30.24 -33.04 -31.01
C ALA A 499 31.69 -33.15 -31.48
N SER A 500 32.64 -33.10 -30.54
CA SER A 500 33.98 -33.66 -30.74
C SER A 500 34.29 -34.62 -29.60
N THR A 501 34.02 -35.88 -29.89
CA THR A 501 34.51 -37.07 -29.20
C THR A 501 36.02 -37.00 -29.06
N PHE A 502 36.59 -37.04 -27.86
CA PHE A 502 37.94 -37.56 -27.65
C PHE A 502 38.10 -38.21 -26.27
N SER A 503 38.85 -39.31 -26.30
CA SER A 503 38.90 -40.39 -25.32
C SER A 503 39.95 -40.21 -24.21
N ARG A 504 39.61 -40.81 -23.05
CA ARG A 504 40.45 -41.31 -21.93
C ARG A 504 41.99 -41.27 -22.03
N ARG A 505 42.60 -40.84 -20.91
CA ARG A 505 43.65 -41.49 -20.06
C ARG A 505 44.15 -40.39 -19.10
N GLY A 506 44.50 -40.56 -17.83
CA GLY A 506 44.83 -41.69 -16.95
C GLY A 506 45.89 -41.17 -15.94
N SER A 507 45.90 -41.71 -14.71
CA SER A 507 46.92 -41.57 -13.63
C SER A 507 47.19 -40.18 -13.06
N ASP A 508 47.65 -39.96 -11.83
CA ASP A 508 47.74 -40.63 -10.52
C ASP A 508 48.35 -39.54 -9.59
N ASP A 509 48.27 -39.75 -8.27
CA ASP A 509 49.12 -39.14 -7.23
C ASP A 509 48.93 -37.66 -6.82
N VAL A 510 49.15 -37.19 -5.58
CA VAL A 510 49.18 -37.68 -4.17
C VAL A 510 49.44 -36.41 -3.31
N ASP A 511 48.88 -36.39 -2.09
CA ASP A 511 49.25 -35.65 -0.86
C ASP A 511 49.28 -34.09 -0.73
N SER A 512 48.40 -33.62 0.18
CA SER A 512 48.69 -32.93 1.47
C SER A 512 49.16 -31.46 1.57
N PRO A 513 48.89 -30.77 2.72
CA PRO A 513 48.54 -29.33 2.81
C PRO A 513 49.51 -28.53 3.73
N PRO A 514 49.09 -27.55 4.56
CA PRO A 514 48.47 -26.22 4.34
C PRO A 514 49.38 -25.06 4.87
N SER A 515 48.98 -23.79 4.74
CA SER A 515 49.32 -22.79 5.78
C SER A 515 48.39 -21.57 5.78
N ALA A 516 48.16 -21.06 6.99
CA ALA A 516 47.24 -20.01 7.37
C ALA A 516 47.96 -18.68 7.65
N SER A 517 47.27 -17.55 7.49
CA SER A 517 47.45 -16.30 8.26
C SER A 517 46.26 -15.37 7.95
N SER A 518 45.31 -15.12 8.86
CA SER A 518 45.30 -14.20 10.00
C SER A 518 45.21 -12.70 9.67
N ARG A 519 43.98 -12.18 9.79
CA ARG A 519 43.52 -10.93 10.44
C ARG A 519 44.21 -9.60 10.12
N SER A 520 43.40 -8.60 9.73
CA SER A 520 43.24 -7.35 10.51
C SER A 520 42.17 -6.43 9.91
N SER A 521 41.30 -5.95 10.80
CA SER A 521 40.26 -4.93 10.63
C SER A 521 40.83 -3.51 10.56
N SER A 522 40.17 -2.62 9.81
CA SER A 522 40.13 -1.18 10.14
C SER A 522 38.83 -0.55 9.66
N VAL A 523 38.35 0.39 10.47
CA VAL A 523 37.07 1.09 10.39
C VAL A 523 37.30 2.42 9.68
N GLY A 524 36.44 2.78 8.71
CA GLY A 524 36.48 4.05 8.01
C GLY A 524 35.08 4.48 7.57
N ALA A 525 34.65 5.64 8.07
CA ALA A 525 33.37 6.27 7.82
C ALA A 525 33.14 6.58 6.33
N LEU A 526 31.90 6.39 5.84
CA LEU A 526 31.48 6.83 4.51
C LEU A 526 30.14 7.56 4.54
N SER A 527 30.21 8.80 4.06
CA SER A 527 29.15 9.61 3.48
C SER A 527 28.52 8.86 2.30
N LEU A 528 27.21 8.64 2.34
CA LEU A 528 26.48 7.97 1.25
C LEU A 528 25.77 8.98 0.34
N VAL A 529 26.41 9.23 -0.81
CA VAL A 529 25.73 9.64 -2.04
C VAL A 529 25.26 8.35 -2.70
N SER A 530 23.94 8.16 -2.81
CA SER A 530 23.36 7.00 -3.51
C SER A 530 23.66 7.13 -5.00
N SER A 531 24.48 6.21 -5.51
CA SER A 531 24.94 6.20 -6.90
C SER A 531 24.17 5.13 -7.67
N THR A 532 23.12 5.50 -8.39
CA THR A 532 22.56 4.70 -9.48
C THR A 532 23.23 5.13 -10.78
N SER A 533 24.35 4.49 -11.11
CA SER A 533 25.04 4.69 -12.39
C SER A 533 24.61 3.61 -13.38
N THR A 534 23.63 3.91 -14.23
CA THR A 534 23.51 3.31 -15.57
C THR A 534 24.12 4.28 -16.57
N LEU A 535 25.45 4.26 -16.71
CA LEU A 535 26.14 5.06 -17.72
C LEU A 535 26.24 4.28 -19.04
N ASN A 536 25.53 4.79 -20.04
CA ASN A 536 25.67 4.44 -21.45
C ASN A 536 27.14 4.61 -21.92
N ASN A 537 27.66 3.64 -22.66
CA ASN A 537 28.92 3.77 -23.39
C ASN A 537 28.63 3.91 -24.91
N PRO A 538 28.92 5.05 -25.56
CA PRO A 538 28.79 5.20 -27.01
C PRO A 538 30.16 5.01 -27.67
N ASN A 539 30.62 3.76 -27.82
CA ASN A 539 31.60 3.36 -28.84
C ASN A 539 31.87 1.86 -28.76
N ALA A 540 31.16 1.08 -29.60
CA ALA A 540 31.60 -0.24 -30.01
C ALA A 540 31.42 -0.34 -31.53
N SER A 541 32.56 -0.42 -32.21
CA SER A 541 32.72 -0.45 -33.66
C SER A 541 32.14 -1.70 -34.31
N ALA A 542 31.45 -1.47 -35.42
CA ALA A 542 31.21 -2.34 -36.59
C ALA A 542 31.64 -3.83 -36.50
N GLY A 543 30.65 -4.72 -36.44
CA GLY A 543 30.73 -6.13 -36.83
C GLY A 543 29.42 -6.52 -37.53
N ALA A 544 29.51 -6.98 -38.77
CA ALA A 544 28.40 -7.11 -39.71
C ALA A 544 27.43 -8.27 -39.41
N GLY A 545 26.14 -8.04 -39.72
CA GLY A 545 25.22 -9.06 -40.25
C GLY A 545 24.38 -9.84 -39.23
N GLY A 546 23.19 -9.32 -38.92
CA GLY A 546 22.12 -10.08 -38.27
C GLY A 546 21.06 -9.15 -37.69
N ALA A 547 19.97 -8.93 -38.42
CA ALA A 547 18.81 -8.17 -37.94
C ALA A 547 18.15 -8.91 -36.76
N GLY A 548 18.58 -8.59 -35.54
CA GLY A 548 17.89 -8.96 -34.31
C GLY A 548 16.65 -8.09 -34.15
N ILE A 549 15.48 -8.73 -34.16
CA ILE A 549 14.18 -8.12 -33.87
C ILE A 549 14.27 -7.50 -32.47
N SER A 550 14.11 -6.18 -32.38
CA SER A 550 13.96 -5.49 -31.09
C SER A 550 12.58 -5.83 -30.52
N SER A 551 12.54 -6.37 -29.31
CA SER A 551 11.31 -6.71 -28.58
C SER A 551 10.50 -5.43 -28.31
N GLY A 552 9.20 -5.46 -28.62
CA GLY A 552 8.31 -4.34 -28.35
C GLY A 552 8.10 -4.17 -26.84
N ALA A 553 8.27 -2.95 -26.33
CA ALA A 553 8.12 -2.67 -24.89
C ALA A 553 6.74 -3.11 -24.36
N THR A 554 6.75 -4.03 -23.40
CA THR A 554 5.59 -4.50 -22.65
C THR A 554 5.05 -3.39 -21.74
N PRO A 555 3.72 -3.27 -21.55
CA PRO A 555 3.16 -2.28 -20.64
C PRO A 555 3.61 -2.53 -19.21
N ASN A 556 3.99 -1.47 -18.50
CA ASN A 556 4.39 -1.59 -17.11
C ASN A 556 3.17 -1.69 -16.21
N VAL A 557 3.17 -2.68 -15.33
CA VAL A 557 2.11 -2.93 -14.35
C VAL A 557 2.69 -2.83 -12.95
N TYR A 558 2.32 -1.80 -12.20
CA TYR A 558 2.83 -1.57 -10.84
C TYR A 558 1.83 -2.07 -9.79
N LEU A 559 2.33 -2.78 -8.78
CA LEU A 559 1.52 -3.29 -7.67
C LEU A 559 1.79 -2.52 -6.37
N MET A 560 0.75 -2.02 -5.71
CA MET A 560 0.88 -1.28 -4.45
C MET A 560 0.02 -1.89 -3.35
N GLY A 561 0.66 -2.32 -2.26
CA GLY A 561 -0.05 -2.73 -1.04
C GLY A 561 -0.41 -4.22 -0.97
N CYS A 562 0.28 -5.04 -1.76
CA CYS A 562 0.14 -6.49 -1.86
C CYS A 562 1.47 -7.25 -1.94
N ASN A 563 2.58 -6.59 -1.68
CA ASN A 563 3.94 -7.09 -1.93
C ASN A 563 4.70 -7.39 -0.62
N GLU A 564 3.99 -7.59 0.49
CA GLU A 564 4.60 -7.80 1.81
C GLU A 564 5.66 -8.91 1.82
N ALA A 565 5.42 -9.97 1.06
CA ALA A 565 6.35 -11.08 0.99
C ALA A 565 7.66 -10.76 0.24
N THR A 566 7.72 -9.72 -0.58
CA THR A 566 8.92 -9.32 -1.33
C THR A 566 9.49 -7.97 -0.91
N HIS A 567 8.68 -7.08 -0.35
CA HIS A 567 9.03 -5.70 0.01
C HIS A 567 8.87 -5.39 1.52
N GLY A 568 8.42 -6.36 2.32
CA GLY A 568 8.31 -6.26 3.77
C GLY A 568 6.96 -5.75 4.29
N LEU A 569 6.81 -5.77 5.62
CA LEU A 569 5.55 -5.45 6.32
C LEU A 569 5.02 -4.04 6.03
N SER A 570 5.92 -3.09 5.74
CA SER A 570 5.58 -1.71 5.39
C SER A 570 4.79 -1.60 4.08
N ASP A 571 4.88 -2.58 3.17
CA ASP A 571 4.25 -2.47 1.87
C ASP A 571 2.73 -2.24 1.97
N SER A 572 2.07 -2.92 2.90
CA SER A 572 0.62 -2.85 3.06
C SER A 572 0.12 -1.63 3.85
N LEU A 573 1.04 -0.80 4.37
CA LEU A 573 0.76 0.24 5.35
C LEU A 573 0.91 1.65 4.78
N LEU A 574 0.21 2.60 5.41
CA LEU A 574 0.35 4.03 5.12
C LEU A 574 1.76 4.56 5.35
N SER A 575 2.55 3.87 6.20
CA SER A 575 3.82 4.35 6.75
C SER A 575 4.91 4.63 5.73
N ILE A 576 4.81 4.12 4.49
CA ILE A 576 5.81 4.36 3.44
C ILE A 576 5.17 4.79 2.11
N VAL A 577 3.89 5.19 2.13
CA VAL A 577 3.14 5.49 0.90
C VAL A 577 3.78 6.64 0.11
N ALA A 578 4.18 7.73 0.77
CA ALA A 578 4.89 8.85 0.14
C ALA A 578 6.22 8.45 -0.50
N TRP A 579 6.98 7.60 0.19
CA TRP A 579 8.27 7.10 -0.30
C TRP A 579 8.09 6.24 -1.55
N ARG A 580 7.19 5.25 -1.47
CA ARG A 580 6.86 4.37 -2.60
C ARG A 580 6.34 5.16 -3.81
N ALA A 581 5.50 6.16 -3.60
CA ALA A 581 5.02 7.02 -4.67
C ALA A 581 6.18 7.70 -5.42
N GLY A 582 7.22 8.13 -4.69
CA GLY A 582 8.45 8.66 -5.28
C GLY A 582 9.20 7.64 -6.13
N GLU A 583 9.40 6.42 -5.62
CA GLU A 583 10.08 5.33 -6.34
C GLU A 583 9.36 4.95 -7.64
N ILE A 584 8.03 4.82 -7.59
CA ILE A 584 7.22 4.52 -8.78
C ILE A 584 7.24 5.70 -9.76
N THR A 585 7.21 6.94 -9.28
CA THR A 585 7.35 8.14 -10.13
C THR A 585 8.68 8.11 -10.89
N GLN A 586 9.78 7.77 -10.22
CA GLN A 586 11.10 7.67 -10.84
C GLN A 586 11.17 6.53 -11.86
N SER A 587 10.61 5.36 -11.54
CA SER A 587 10.53 4.22 -12.47
C SER A 587 9.74 4.60 -13.73
N LEU A 588 8.58 5.24 -13.59
CA LEU A 588 7.78 5.70 -14.73
C LEU A 588 8.55 6.67 -15.64
N LEU A 589 9.31 7.62 -15.06
CA LEU A 589 10.14 8.57 -15.81
C LEU A 589 11.28 7.88 -16.59
N GLN A 590 11.95 6.91 -15.98
CA GLN A 590 13.02 6.15 -16.62
C GLN A 590 12.50 5.37 -17.84
N HIS A 591 11.32 4.76 -17.73
CA HIS A 591 10.72 4.00 -18.82
C HIS A 591 10.07 4.90 -19.89
N ALA A 592 9.54 6.07 -19.51
CA ALA A 592 9.04 7.07 -20.45
C ALA A 592 10.17 7.59 -21.37
N SER A 593 11.32 7.97 -20.79
CA SER A 593 12.48 8.45 -21.55
C SER A 593 13.05 7.40 -22.52
N SER A 594 13.08 6.12 -22.11
CA SER A 594 13.53 4.99 -22.95
C SER A 594 12.65 4.76 -24.18
N SER A 595 11.35 5.05 -24.10
CA SER A 595 10.42 4.96 -25.23
C SER A 595 10.60 6.12 -26.24
N SER A 596 11.06 7.29 -25.78
CA SER A 596 11.26 8.47 -26.61
C SER A 596 12.53 8.40 -27.47
N SER A 597 13.62 7.81 -26.96
CA SER A 597 14.91 7.69 -27.67
C SER A 597 14.85 6.74 -28.88
N LEU A 598 13.96 5.73 -28.83
CA LEU A 598 13.69 4.82 -29.95
C LEU A 598 12.96 5.50 -31.13
N SER A 599 12.24 6.60 -30.88
CA SER A 599 11.52 7.34 -31.94
C SER A 599 12.42 8.27 -32.76
N HIS A 600 13.53 8.75 -32.19
CA HIS A 600 14.43 9.69 -32.86
C HIS A 600 15.53 9.01 -33.70
N SER A 601 15.87 7.75 -33.41
CA SER A 601 16.84 6.98 -34.21
C SER A 601 16.28 6.52 -35.57
N ALA A 602 14.96 6.41 -35.70
CA ALA A 602 14.31 5.99 -36.95
C ALA A 602 14.13 7.12 -37.99
N ALA A 603 14.41 8.38 -37.63
CA ALA A 603 14.16 9.54 -38.50
C ALA A 603 15.41 10.10 -39.21
N SER A 604 16.61 9.55 -38.99
CA SER A 604 17.85 10.04 -39.59
C SER A 604 18.46 9.08 -40.62
N THR A 605 17.67 8.63 -41.59
CA THR A 605 18.20 7.95 -42.79
C THR A 605 17.30 8.21 -43.99
N SER A 606 17.47 9.36 -44.63
CA SER A 606 17.40 9.56 -46.10
C SER A 606 17.24 11.04 -46.41
N VAL A 607 18.26 11.68 -46.99
CA VAL A 607 18.18 12.42 -48.26
C VAL A 607 19.63 12.64 -48.73
N SER A 608 20.01 11.94 -49.78
CA SER A 608 21.22 12.18 -50.56
C SER A 608 20.99 13.36 -51.52
N SER A 609 21.85 14.37 -51.44
CA SER A 609 21.94 15.47 -52.40
C SER A 609 22.41 14.98 -53.78
N PRO A 610 22.00 15.66 -54.86
CA PRO A 610 22.88 15.86 -55.99
C PRO A 610 23.22 17.34 -56.19
N THR A 611 24.47 17.54 -56.56
CA THR A 611 25.16 18.77 -56.93
C THR A 611 24.50 19.52 -58.09
N GLY A 612 24.44 20.85 -57.99
CA GLY A 612 24.14 21.75 -59.11
C GLY A 612 24.67 23.15 -58.83
N VAL A 613 25.79 23.49 -59.45
CA VAL A 613 26.42 24.82 -59.47
C VAL A 613 25.56 25.79 -60.27
N LEU A 614 25.33 27.01 -59.77
CA LEU A 614 25.39 28.27 -60.55
C LEU A 614 25.25 29.51 -59.65
N SER A 615 25.87 30.57 -60.14
CA SER A 615 26.23 31.85 -59.54
C SER A 615 25.10 32.85 -59.29
N GLY A 616 25.27 33.67 -58.24
CA GLY A 616 25.41 35.12 -58.43
C GLY A 616 24.25 36.08 -58.06
N LYS A 617 24.59 36.99 -57.13
CA LYS A 617 24.19 38.42 -56.99
C LYS A 617 22.88 38.82 -56.27
N GLY A 618 23.07 39.79 -55.36
CA GLY A 618 22.14 40.86 -54.96
C GLY A 618 21.14 40.45 -53.87
N GLY A 619 20.94 41.15 -52.77
CA GLY A 619 21.10 42.58 -52.51
C GLY A 619 19.79 43.10 -51.93
N ASP A 620 19.89 43.69 -50.73
CA ASP A 620 19.00 44.69 -50.15
C ASP A 620 17.60 44.34 -49.57
N ALA A 621 17.47 44.83 -48.32
CA ALA A 621 16.43 45.74 -47.83
C ALA A 621 15.37 45.19 -46.85
N LEU A 622 15.58 45.56 -45.58
CA LEU A 622 14.52 46.01 -44.67
C LEU A 622 13.73 47.18 -45.29
N PRO A 623 12.52 47.46 -44.79
CA PRO A 623 12.44 48.72 -44.06
C PRO A 623 11.62 48.65 -42.78
N ALA A 624 11.93 49.62 -41.94
CA ALA A 624 11.32 49.93 -40.68
C ALA A 624 10.43 51.19 -40.82
N VAL A 625 9.49 51.33 -39.87
CA VAL A 625 8.96 52.59 -39.31
C VAL A 625 8.00 53.44 -40.17
N LEU A 626 6.79 53.61 -39.63
CA LEU A 626 6.17 54.94 -39.48
C LEU A 626 5.60 55.06 -38.05
N GLU A 627 6.14 56.04 -37.33
CA GLU A 627 5.66 56.57 -36.05
C GLU A 627 4.43 57.46 -36.23
N GLY A 628 3.67 57.64 -35.15
CA GLY A 628 2.63 58.66 -35.02
C GLY A 628 2.03 58.72 -33.61
N ASP A 629 2.71 59.47 -32.74
CA ASP A 629 2.24 60.31 -31.59
C ASP A 629 1.29 59.71 -30.52
N LYS A 630 1.74 59.51 -29.27
CA LYS A 630 2.07 60.46 -28.17
C LYS A 630 0.86 60.85 -27.31
N GLU A 631 0.86 60.34 -26.08
CA GLU A 631 0.47 60.95 -24.79
C GLU A 631 0.74 59.83 -23.74
N GLY A 632 1.47 59.95 -22.64
CA GLY A 632 2.00 61.05 -21.85
C GLY A 632 1.89 60.64 -20.38
N VAL A 633 2.84 59.86 -19.82
CA VAL A 633 2.93 59.60 -18.37
C VAL A 633 4.39 59.42 -17.94
N GLN A 634 4.78 60.14 -16.87
CA GLN A 634 6.10 60.19 -16.24
C GLN A 634 6.55 58.84 -15.63
N PRO A 635 7.87 58.56 -15.54
CA PRO A 635 8.39 57.35 -14.91
C PRO A 635 8.50 57.50 -13.38
N GLN A 636 7.88 56.59 -12.63
CA GLN A 636 8.14 56.37 -11.20
C GLN A 636 8.97 55.10 -10.97
N PRO A 637 9.72 55.02 -9.84
CA PRO A 637 10.99 54.32 -9.75
C PRO A 637 10.85 52.82 -9.42
N GLN A 638 11.86 52.05 -9.83
CA GLN A 638 12.00 50.64 -9.48
C GLN A 638 12.21 50.43 -7.97
N PRO A 639 11.59 49.41 -7.35
CA PRO A 639 11.90 49.03 -5.98
C PRO A 639 12.92 47.88 -5.92
N GLN A 640 14.05 48.12 -5.24
CA GLN A 640 14.82 47.09 -4.53
C GLN A 640 15.26 47.66 -3.17
N PRO A 641 15.45 46.84 -2.11
CA PRO A 641 14.71 45.64 -1.72
C PRO A 641 14.34 45.65 -0.23
N LEU A 642 13.08 45.31 0.10
CA LEU A 642 12.62 45.07 1.49
C LEU A 642 13.44 43.99 2.22
N LEU A 643 14.11 43.11 1.46
CA LEU A 643 14.95 42.05 1.99
C LEU A 643 16.16 42.58 2.77
N LYS A 644 16.84 43.64 2.29
CA LYS A 644 18.01 44.21 2.99
C LYS A 644 17.64 44.88 4.33
N GLN A 645 16.48 45.53 4.40
CA GLN A 645 15.97 46.10 5.65
C GLN A 645 15.50 45.03 6.64
N ALA A 646 14.92 43.93 6.15
CA ALA A 646 14.55 42.80 6.99
C ALA A 646 15.78 42.10 7.59
N THR A 647 16.86 41.92 6.80
CA THR A 647 18.11 41.32 7.28
C THR A 647 18.81 42.19 8.32
N LEU A 648 18.78 43.52 8.17
CA LEU A 648 19.36 44.45 9.16
C LEU A 648 18.61 44.41 10.49
N LYS A 649 17.26 44.40 10.47
CA LYS A 649 16.45 44.27 11.69
C LYS A 649 16.61 42.92 12.38
N ALA A 650 16.75 41.84 11.62
CA ALA A 650 17.01 40.52 12.18
C ALA A 650 18.37 40.46 12.90
N ASN A 651 19.42 41.05 12.31
CA ASN A 651 20.75 41.09 12.92
C ASN A 651 20.81 41.98 14.17
N GLU A 652 20.12 43.13 14.19
CA GLU A 652 20.01 43.94 15.41
C GLU A 652 19.27 43.20 16.54
N THR A 653 18.27 42.39 16.20
CA THR A 653 17.51 41.62 17.19
C THR A 653 18.35 40.50 17.79
N LEU A 654 19.15 39.81 16.95
CA LEU A 654 20.12 38.80 17.38
C LEU A 654 21.16 39.38 18.35
N HIS A 655 21.74 40.55 18.03
CA HIS A 655 22.71 41.20 18.93
C HIS A 655 22.10 41.56 20.30
N LYS A 656 20.84 42.05 20.33
CA LYS A 656 20.16 42.37 21.59
C LYS A 656 19.89 41.14 22.45
N VAL A 657 19.57 40.00 21.83
CA VAL A 657 19.37 38.73 22.53
C VAL A 657 20.68 38.17 23.08
N THR A 658 21.78 38.27 22.31
CA THR A 658 23.11 37.86 22.76
C THR A 658 23.58 38.69 23.96
N ASP A 659 23.37 40.01 23.93
CA ASP A 659 23.72 40.91 25.06
C ASP A 659 22.89 40.59 26.31
N GLN A 660 21.60 40.27 26.17
CA GLN A 660 20.76 39.86 27.29
C GLN A 660 21.21 38.53 27.90
N LEU A 661 21.60 37.56 27.07
CA LEU A 661 22.13 36.28 27.53
C LEU A 661 23.47 36.42 28.25
N GLN A 662 24.37 37.28 27.76
CA GLN A 662 25.63 37.57 28.46
C GLN A 662 25.40 38.25 29.81
N ARG A 663 24.45 39.21 29.90
CA ARG A 663 24.10 39.83 31.18
C ARG A 663 23.53 38.83 32.18
N LEU A 664 22.66 37.92 31.73
CA LEU A 664 22.12 36.85 32.57
C LEU A 664 23.21 35.88 33.05
N GLN A 665 24.15 35.50 32.18
CA GLN A 665 25.29 34.66 32.57
C GLN A 665 26.20 35.35 33.59
N SER A 666 26.48 36.65 33.42
CA SER A 666 27.26 37.41 34.42
C SER A 666 26.52 37.55 35.76
N SER A 667 25.19 37.72 35.74
CA SER A 667 24.38 37.80 36.97
C SER A 667 24.34 36.47 37.74
N VAL A 668 24.30 35.33 37.05
CA VAL A 668 24.32 34.00 37.67
C VAL A 668 25.70 33.67 38.25
N THR A 669 26.77 34.21 37.66
CA THR A 669 28.14 33.99 38.14
C THR A 669 28.46 34.81 39.40
N VAL A 670 27.87 36.01 39.53
CA VAL A 670 28.02 36.87 40.73
C VAL A 670 27.18 36.41 41.92
N GLN A 671 26.13 35.60 41.70
CA GLN A 671 25.34 34.99 42.79
C GLN A 671 25.91 33.66 43.32
N ARG A 672 26.99 33.15 42.72
CA ARG A 672 27.67 31.89 43.12
C ARG A 672 29.10 32.07 43.65
N ALA A 673 29.56 33.31 43.81
CA ALA A 673 30.77 33.71 44.54
C ALA A 673 30.36 34.51 45.77
#